data_AF-A0A1B7MR38-F1
#
_entry.id   AF-A0A1B7MR38-F1
#
_cell.length_a   1.000
_cell.length_b   1.000
_cell.length_c   1.000
_cell.angle_alpha   90.00
_cell.angle_beta   90.00
_cell.angle_gamma   90.00
#
_symmetry.space_group_name_H-M   'P 1'
#
loop_
_entity.id
_entity.type
_entity.pdbx_description
1 polymer ?
#
loop_
_entity_poly.entity_id
_entity_poly.type
_entity_poly.pdbx_seq_one_letter_code
_entity_poly.pdbx_strand_id
1 'polypeptide(L)'
;MDDSESCAPPALFQVNARDTSQHIQVIQNNNLKGKGVDRPGDVGNKNYNYDDDEHSVSSAFTSENSDDDLYQSAKSDVEDDHVDIEDSPLHNDARDLVQSINGMYRVLDLISEQGNGDLVDKIIIAQDSLRAFINTVCPGAYVSMTKVNFSALDQFIVKPIGVYGSKEEIVRLLSSLGIIDDHAAVQLVANNSGSSVSKPTLRSGLYIVRTNCEANSDEQLFLVYWPEDGTWDDSAPSSMKCNRVTFMRYLTKLCDQVTALISPEHARSIVCNEQDGEDPLMKMKEDQDAFDRMFTCGVAKTSEHEEAVTPRLGFKATSEHIAMPQPHPDAAADVRLQKPWLLYGEITQGFMTIGYQPGRRIADVWNRRSMSLSRMQLGDYLKNDTLQLNENLNANALRLLIDSGLRSRFPQLCKQFRQQSTSISSNAKSAKVSQEISIKEKLENDSPGLIPVLHMALVDAIIEKFPTFTHGSFPVAQDPVEPAAATFTDNGSSPSMESEQDQSEVKCRLQALVGLYPEIGEELRRTVSKLNIGKINHRDYRLYKERICIIQSLRRQRPGFNMEDILNAIFHEYMKHVKETARAMGTTQHEQPNRFVGKTFGAIHSLVSSEPDSEFVDKTFRDTEIAASTISDAHFLAGLDDIEELPIMETIVADTRAAALNHFRPLLTRHIKTLTHSVLRIQTDQCLARVHREASRKEEQQQAELRKKFIAEINGHSGAGDHSHTFEIESVHDAPYYLDSVQIAGSRVSFEEPKLKFTVHLMQLTAQDLQLLQLDSSIIPSPKFRNSYSFNVPLGYSVVRAQLLAGEKILLVTTNRVGDLTVYLERLTAIEGALTHSGHGKKLNREKIGDFVLAFEESKRMLSIVVTEKLLVHTFVYDDTRGFQANGSAINLTRWYPEGTSISHACFICGSEELLLVDSFAQARIYSLTTMQFRPATLNLIHTPTAVHSTPDGSCLITAHARGTNLTLTAYHWRTFGSTDGIPLDILHLPVDQPLLLTSLTSRNIVHLVALDIDAQTCQSFALDMTHKATEFTFKEKGARGGAVKSVDVTAHNCLIDCHAEVWTRFPVLPAVQRETITSSTSRCPRTLVFITDRDHQVFAPHFHDLIAHFERTSKKSTGDLLTSIVVSATTYAAFANTLLGDAEWSVSKFRAGEWLAEFLCLIPIQIVVTKENRFIPLKYRTRLEIAVLNNTSNVSS
;
A
#
# COMPACT_ATOMS: atom_id res chain seq x y z
N MET A 1 -48.35 32.45 -26.61
CA MET A 1 -47.71 32.99 -25.41
C MET A 1 -46.26 33.32 -25.73
N ASP A 2 -46.09 34.11 -26.79
CA ASP A 2 -45.68 35.51 -26.71
C ASP A 2 -44.28 35.76 -26.12
N ASP A 3 -43.39 36.22 -27.02
CA ASP A 3 -42.62 37.47 -26.92
C ASP A 3 -41.56 37.65 -25.81
N SER A 4 -40.41 38.31 -26.04
CA SER A 4 -39.75 38.77 -27.28
C SER A 4 -38.25 39.09 -27.00
N GLU A 5 -37.50 39.43 -28.06
CA GLU A 5 -36.32 40.35 -28.11
C GLU A 5 -35.18 40.18 -27.06
N SER A 6 -33.91 39.87 -27.39
CA SER A 6 -32.92 40.41 -28.36
C SER A 6 -32.08 41.61 -27.89
N CYS A 7 -30.75 41.54 -28.13
CA CYS A 7 -29.78 42.66 -28.20
C CYS A 7 -29.53 43.48 -26.90
N ALA A 8 -28.41 44.18 -26.68
CA ALA A 8 -27.04 44.17 -27.25
C ALA A 8 -26.11 44.98 -26.28
N PRO A 9 -24.76 44.88 -26.36
CA PRO A 9 -23.83 45.64 -25.49
C PRO A 9 -23.61 47.09 -26.00
N PRO A 10 -23.00 48.02 -25.22
CA PRO A 10 -21.53 48.21 -25.35
C PRO A 10 -20.77 48.74 -24.11
N ALA A 11 -19.46 48.91 -24.30
CA ALA A 11 -18.38 49.34 -23.40
C ALA A 11 -18.49 50.72 -22.72
N LEU A 12 -17.62 50.97 -21.72
CA LEU A 12 -16.72 52.14 -21.70
C LEU A 12 -15.51 51.98 -20.71
N PHE A 13 -14.65 53.00 -20.63
CA PHE A 13 -13.27 52.97 -20.08
C PHE A 13 -13.09 53.91 -18.85
N GLN A 14 -11.92 53.80 -18.17
CA GLN A 14 -11.31 54.79 -17.24
C GLN A 14 -11.99 55.01 -15.86
N VAL A 15 -11.32 55.49 -14.79
CA VAL A 15 -9.91 55.36 -14.27
C VAL A 15 -9.88 55.94 -12.83
N ASN A 16 -8.99 55.45 -11.94
CA ASN A 16 -8.36 56.12 -10.76
C ASN A 16 -7.99 55.10 -9.65
N ALA A 17 -6.98 55.29 -8.76
CA ALA A 17 -5.78 56.14 -8.76
C ALA A 17 -4.85 55.79 -7.56
N ARG A 18 -3.60 56.28 -7.59
CA ARG A 18 -2.66 56.51 -6.44
C ARG A 18 -2.09 55.28 -5.69
N ASP A 19 -0.88 55.32 -5.10
CA ASP A 19 0.35 56.12 -5.34
C ASP A 19 1.58 55.48 -4.62
N THR A 20 2.79 56.05 -4.77
CA THR A 20 4.08 55.73 -4.07
C THR A 20 4.68 54.32 -4.31
N SER A 21 5.93 54.07 -4.76
CA SER A 21 7.24 54.79 -4.72
C SER A 21 7.87 54.77 -3.30
N GLN A 22 9.16 54.49 -3.04
CA GLN A 22 10.40 54.42 -3.84
C GLN A 22 11.22 53.14 -3.44
N HIS A 23 12.47 52.83 -3.84
CA HIS A 23 13.45 53.45 -4.75
C HIS A 23 14.34 52.39 -5.47
N ILE A 24 14.97 52.81 -6.57
CA ILE A 24 16.00 52.17 -7.40
C ILE A 24 17.42 52.22 -6.78
N GLN A 25 18.30 51.21 -6.99
CA GLN A 25 19.65 51.42 -7.55
C GLN A 25 20.36 50.17 -8.10
N VAL A 26 21.24 50.39 -9.09
CA VAL A 26 22.12 49.43 -9.78
C VAL A 26 23.55 49.95 -9.67
N ILE A 27 24.55 49.07 -9.49
CA ILE A 27 25.96 49.33 -9.82
C ILE A 27 26.70 48.00 -10.09
N GLN A 28 27.79 48.05 -10.84
CA GLN A 28 28.54 46.90 -11.36
C GLN A 28 29.82 46.58 -10.57
N ASN A 29 30.50 45.50 -10.99
CA ASN A 29 31.95 45.31 -11.09
C ASN A 29 32.75 44.55 -10.00
N ASN A 30 33.42 43.50 -10.49
CA ASN A 30 34.86 43.20 -10.32
C ASN A 30 35.41 42.48 -9.05
N ASN A 31 35.76 41.19 -9.28
CA ASN A 31 37.15 40.67 -9.37
C ASN A 31 37.86 39.86 -8.23
N LEU A 32 38.47 38.75 -8.69
CA LEU A 32 39.83 38.20 -8.38
C LEU A 32 40.13 37.28 -7.14
N LYS A 33 40.40 36.01 -7.48
CA LYS A 33 41.61 35.16 -7.17
C LYS A 33 41.93 34.57 -5.77
N GLY A 34 42.08 33.23 -5.80
CA GLY A 34 43.01 32.34 -5.06
C GLY A 34 42.68 30.88 -5.46
N LYS A 35 43.53 29.92 -5.88
CA LYS A 35 44.97 29.59 -5.72
C LYS A 35 45.41 29.46 -4.25
N GLY A 36 46.01 28.34 -3.79
CA GLY A 36 46.39 27.01 -4.34
C GLY A 36 46.74 26.06 -3.16
N VAL A 37 47.51 24.96 -3.24
CA VAL A 37 48.12 24.18 -4.34
C VAL A 37 48.62 22.80 -3.81
N ASP A 38 48.64 21.78 -4.68
CA ASP A 38 49.42 20.52 -4.75
C ASP A 38 49.70 19.48 -3.60
N ARG A 39 49.67 18.23 -4.11
CA ARG A 39 50.23 16.87 -3.79
C ARG A 39 51.76 16.83 -3.46
N PRO A 40 52.47 15.67 -3.33
CA PRO A 40 52.13 14.22 -3.44
C PRO A 40 52.54 13.34 -2.20
N GLY A 41 52.25 12.03 -2.10
CA GLY A 41 53.00 10.86 -2.64
C GLY A 41 53.97 10.27 -1.59
N ASP A 42 54.50 9.04 -1.60
CA ASP A 42 54.24 7.75 -2.31
C ASP A 42 55.06 6.63 -1.58
N VAL A 43 54.93 5.34 -1.96
CA VAL A 43 55.73 4.16 -1.50
C VAL A 43 55.45 3.68 -0.04
N GLY A 44 55.30 2.39 0.30
CA GLY A 44 55.18 1.15 -0.50
C GLY A 44 56.11 0.00 -0.05
N ASN A 45 55.58 -1.12 0.49
CA ASN A 45 56.32 -2.39 0.57
C ASN A 45 55.40 -3.66 0.65
N LYS A 46 55.99 -4.85 0.54
CA LYS A 46 55.38 -6.09 -0.02
C LYS A 46 55.19 -7.28 0.96
N ASN A 47 54.20 -8.13 0.61
CA ASN A 47 54.07 -9.60 0.80
C ASN A 47 54.10 -10.17 2.24
N TYR A 48 53.42 -11.27 2.60
CA TYR A 48 53.16 -12.56 1.91
C TYR A 48 51.65 -12.95 1.97
N ASN A 49 51.00 -13.33 0.86
CA ASN A 49 50.88 -14.68 0.26
C ASN A 49 50.05 -15.70 1.08
N TYR A 50 48.83 -15.97 0.60
CA TYR A 50 48.40 -17.29 0.14
C TYR A 50 47.24 -17.14 -0.85
N ASP A 51 47.58 -17.24 -2.14
CA ASP A 51 46.95 -17.99 -3.25
C ASP A 51 45.40 -18.20 -3.15
N ASP A 52 44.57 -17.58 -4.01
CA ASP A 52 44.21 -17.96 -5.41
C ASP A 52 43.11 -19.06 -5.49
N ASP A 53 42.23 -19.20 -6.50
CA ASP A 53 41.48 -18.29 -7.42
C ASP A 53 40.59 -19.22 -8.31
N GLU A 54 39.50 -18.87 -9.02
CA GLU A 54 38.53 -17.75 -9.08
C GLU A 54 37.25 -18.30 -9.81
N HIS A 55 36.37 -17.43 -10.30
CA HIS A 55 35.49 -17.60 -11.48
C HIS A 55 34.16 -18.41 -11.40
N SER A 56 33.12 -17.67 -11.00
CA SER A 56 31.87 -17.41 -11.77
C SER A 56 31.60 -18.04 -13.17
N VAL A 57 30.32 -18.35 -13.47
CA VAL A 57 29.49 -17.84 -14.63
C VAL A 57 28.33 -18.82 -15.03
N SER A 58 27.14 -18.25 -15.34
CA SER A 58 25.97 -18.83 -16.08
C SER A 58 25.25 -20.06 -15.50
N SER A 59 24.06 -20.50 -15.97
CA SER A 59 22.80 -19.84 -16.43
C SER A 59 21.70 -20.94 -16.58
N ALA A 60 20.47 -20.57 -16.99
CA ALA A 60 19.37 -21.50 -17.41
C ALA A 60 18.74 -22.36 -16.28
N PHE A 61 17.59 -23.06 -16.43
CA PHE A 61 16.27 -22.77 -17.04
C PHE A 61 15.21 -23.76 -16.43
N THR A 62 13.94 -23.34 -16.29
CA THR A 62 12.67 -24.15 -16.23
C THR A 62 12.61 -25.61 -15.69
N SER A 63 11.85 -25.80 -14.59
CA SER A 63 10.77 -26.81 -14.36
C SER A 63 10.24 -26.62 -12.91
N GLU A 64 8.97 -26.72 -12.49
CA GLU A 64 7.83 -27.63 -12.75
C GLU A 64 7.97 -29.07 -12.21
N ASN A 65 6.96 -29.49 -11.42
CA ASN A 65 6.69 -30.86 -10.92
C ASN A 65 7.75 -31.43 -9.95
N SER A 66 7.50 -32.40 -9.06
CA SER A 66 6.30 -33.09 -8.51
C SER A 66 6.78 -33.88 -7.26
N ASP A 67 5.96 -34.81 -6.75
CA ASP A 67 6.29 -35.95 -5.87
C ASP A 67 6.43 -35.53 -4.38
N ASP A 68 5.60 -35.99 -3.43
CA ASP A 68 4.97 -37.30 -3.10
C ASP A 68 5.94 -38.43 -2.68
N ASP A 69 5.55 -39.07 -1.57
CA ASP A 69 5.98 -40.36 -0.99
C ASP A 69 7.47 -40.76 -0.96
N LEU A 70 8.02 -40.84 0.27
CA LEU A 70 8.25 -42.18 0.87
C LEU A 70 8.48 -42.13 2.40
N TYR A 71 7.76 -42.96 3.15
CA TYR A 71 8.35 -44.05 3.97
C TYR A 71 7.24 -45.01 4.44
N GLN A 72 7.47 -46.33 4.32
CA GLN A 72 6.41 -47.33 4.43
C GLN A 72 6.40 -48.13 5.74
N SER A 73 5.18 -48.35 6.26
CA SER A 73 4.64 -49.61 6.82
C SER A 73 5.54 -50.53 7.66
N ALA A 74 5.12 -50.73 8.91
CA ALA A 74 5.18 -52.03 9.60
C ALA A 74 3.78 -52.44 10.07
N LYS A 75 3.48 -53.75 10.15
CA LYS A 75 2.20 -54.31 10.63
C LYS A 75 2.45 -55.49 11.56
N SER A 76 2.02 -55.34 12.82
CA SER A 76 1.83 -56.37 13.85
C SER A 76 1.44 -55.64 15.15
N ASP A 77 0.49 -56.05 15.97
CA ASP A 77 -0.58 -57.06 15.83
C ASP A 77 -1.77 -56.62 16.73
N VAL A 78 -2.79 -57.46 16.93
CA VAL A 78 -3.95 -57.13 17.80
C VAL A 78 -3.62 -57.39 19.26
N GLU A 79 -3.69 -56.36 20.11
CA GLU A 79 -3.90 -56.49 21.55
C GLU A 79 -4.68 -55.26 22.10
N ASP A 80 -5.20 -55.37 23.33
CA ASP A 80 -6.37 -54.62 23.83
C ASP A 80 -5.99 -53.53 24.84
N ASP A 81 -5.52 -52.39 24.34
CA ASP A 81 -5.05 -51.27 25.19
C ASP A 81 -6.21 -50.47 25.80
N HIS A 82 -6.54 -50.80 27.05
CA HIS A 82 -7.16 -49.86 27.98
C HIS A 82 -6.29 -48.59 28.09
N VAL A 83 -6.82 -47.43 27.71
CA VAL A 83 -6.14 -46.15 27.94
C VAL A 83 -6.15 -45.85 29.44
N ASP A 84 -5.04 -46.12 30.09
CA ASP A 84 -4.78 -45.71 31.47
C ASP A 84 -5.01 -44.20 31.63
N ILE A 85 -5.68 -43.84 32.73
CA ILE A 85 -5.66 -42.47 33.23
C ILE A 85 -4.26 -42.22 33.78
N GLU A 86 -3.67 -41.06 33.50
CA GLU A 86 -2.49 -40.59 34.25
C GLU A 86 -2.89 -40.32 35.71
N ASP A 87 -2.95 -41.38 36.52
CA ASP A 87 -2.89 -41.28 37.96
C ASP A 87 -1.61 -40.53 38.31
N SER A 88 -1.75 -39.42 39.04
CA SER A 88 -0.60 -38.70 39.57
C SER A 88 0.24 -39.67 40.41
N PRO A 89 1.57 -39.71 40.22
CA PRO A 89 2.38 -40.81 40.69
C PRO A 89 2.18 -41.03 42.20
N LEU A 90 1.81 -42.25 42.56
CA LEU A 90 1.64 -42.70 43.93
C LEU A 90 2.91 -42.34 44.73
N HIS A 91 2.84 -41.25 45.50
CA HIS A 91 3.85 -40.89 46.48
C HIS A 91 3.69 -41.87 47.65
N ASN A 92 4.22 -43.07 47.45
CA ASN A 92 4.12 -44.19 48.37
C ASN A 92 5.12 -43.97 49.52
N ASP A 93 4.84 -42.92 50.30
CA ASP A 93 5.59 -42.50 51.47
C ASP A 93 5.39 -43.54 52.58
N ALA A 94 6.13 -44.65 52.47
CA ALA A 94 6.28 -45.72 53.48
C ALA A 94 7.00 -45.25 54.76
N ARG A 95 6.70 -44.01 55.16
CA ARG A 95 7.30 -43.19 56.22
C ARG A 95 6.27 -42.22 56.85
N ASP A 96 5.09 -42.02 56.24
CA ASP A 96 4.05 -41.15 56.80
C ASP A 96 3.19 -41.96 57.80
N LEU A 97 3.23 -41.58 59.08
CA LEU A 97 2.61 -42.37 60.15
C LEU A 97 1.08 -42.48 60.03
N VAL A 98 0.42 -41.60 59.28
CA VAL A 98 -1.06 -41.63 59.16
C VAL A 98 -1.57 -42.97 58.62
N GLN A 99 -0.83 -43.65 57.74
CA GLN A 99 -1.24 -44.95 57.18
C GLN A 99 -1.12 -46.11 58.19
N SER A 100 -0.38 -45.92 59.29
CA SER A 100 -0.18 -46.93 60.33
C SER A 100 -1.16 -46.81 61.51
N ILE A 101 -1.89 -45.69 61.61
CA ILE A 101 -2.80 -45.38 62.72
C ILE A 101 -4.24 -45.61 62.26
N ASN A 102 -4.83 -46.75 62.67
CA ASN A 102 -6.19 -47.08 62.28
C ASN A 102 -7.21 -46.07 62.85
N GLY A 103 -8.23 -45.72 62.05
CA GLY A 103 -9.23 -44.73 62.44
C GLY A 103 -8.78 -43.26 62.38
N MET A 104 -7.54 -42.98 61.96
CA MET A 104 -7.00 -41.63 61.77
C MET A 104 -6.91 -41.27 60.28
N TYR A 105 -7.52 -40.17 59.88
CA TYR A 105 -7.60 -39.70 58.50
C TYR A 105 -7.06 -38.29 58.40
N ARG A 106 -6.04 -38.05 57.56
CA ARG A 106 -5.67 -36.68 57.17
C ARG A 106 -6.77 -36.09 56.30
N VAL A 107 -7.09 -34.82 56.52
CA VAL A 107 -8.11 -34.09 55.76
C VAL A 107 -7.54 -32.82 55.14
N LEU A 108 -6.66 -32.12 55.86
CA LEU A 108 -5.79 -31.08 55.30
C LEU A 108 -4.32 -31.43 55.57
N ASP A 109 -3.47 -31.23 54.56
CA ASP A 109 -2.05 -31.59 54.55
C ASP A 109 -1.21 -30.36 54.23
N LEU A 110 -0.13 -30.13 54.98
CA LEU A 110 0.84 -29.07 54.68
C LEU A 110 1.95 -29.66 53.80
N ILE A 111 2.13 -29.10 52.60
CA ILE A 111 3.21 -29.45 51.67
C ILE A 111 4.03 -28.20 51.33
N SER A 112 5.36 -28.35 51.24
CA SER A 112 6.26 -27.29 50.81
C SER A 112 6.65 -27.50 49.34
N GLU A 113 6.26 -26.59 48.45
CA GLU A 113 6.68 -26.61 47.04
C GLU A 113 7.92 -25.74 46.82
N GLN A 114 8.82 -26.22 45.96
CA GLN A 114 10.07 -25.53 45.63
C GLN A 114 9.88 -24.72 44.34
N GLY A 115 9.65 -23.41 44.49
CA GLY A 115 9.52 -22.47 43.36
C GLY A 115 10.87 -21.92 42.91
N ASN A 116 10.88 -21.23 41.75
CA ASN A 116 12.06 -20.48 41.28
C ASN A 116 12.29 -19.22 42.14
N GLY A 117 12.82 -19.40 43.35
CA GLY A 117 13.28 -18.31 44.22
C GLY A 117 13.22 -18.65 45.72
N ASP A 118 12.20 -19.37 46.15
CA ASP A 118 11.94 -19.66 47.57
C ASP A 118 11.09 -20.94 47.76
N LEU A 119 11.10 -21.49 48.98
CA LEU A 119 10.14 -22.51 49.41
C LEU A 119 8.80 -21.85 49.73
N VAL A 120 7.69 -22.45 49.27
CA VAL A 120 6.33 -21.96 49.55
C VAL A 120 5.45 -23.08 50.06
N ASP A 121 5.02 -22.96 51.31
CA ASP A 121 4.07 -23.88 51.93
C ASP A 121 2.65 -23.70 51.37
N LYS A 122 1.94 -24.82 51.22
CA LYS A 122 0.55 -24.87 50.78
C LYS A 122 -0.22 -25.87 51.64
N ILE A 123 -1.42 -25.46 52.06
CA ILE A 123 -2.39 -26.36 52.68
C ILE A 123 -3.28 -26.94 51.57
N ILE A 124 -3.19 -28.25 51.36
CA ILE A 124 -3.97 -29.00 50.36
C ILE A 124 -4.97 -29.95 51.03
N ILE A 125 -5.91 -30.47 50.24
CA ILE A 125 -6.85 -31.51 50.69
C ILE A 125 -6.23 -32.88 50.42
N ALA A 126 -6.13 -33.72 51.45
CA ALA A 126 -5.73 -35.12 51.30
C ALA A 126 -6.89 -35.96 50.73
N GLN A 127 -7.17 -35.81 49.43
CA GLN A 127 -8.41 -36.30 48.81
C GLN A 127 -8.69 -37.79 49.03
N ASP A 128 -7.66 -38.66 48.98
CA ASP A 128 -7.84 -40.10 49.17
C ASP A 128 -8.13 -40.49 50.62
N SER A 129 -7.52 -39.80 51.58
CA SER A 129 -7.80 -39.98 53.00
C SER A 129 -9.17 -39.42 53.39
N LEU A 130 -9.58 -38.30 52.78
CA LEU A 130 -10.95 -37.78 52.88
C LEU A 130 -11.98 -38.71 52.24
N ARG A 131 -11.68 -39.28 51.06
CA ARG A 131 -12.48 -40.31 50.37
C ARG A 131 -12.62 -41.56 51.24
N ALA A 132 -11.54 -42.00 51.89
CA ALA A 132 -11.55 -43.13 52.81
C ALA A 132 -12.48 -42.85 54.00
N PHE A 133 -12.28 -41.74 54.72
CA PHE A 133 -13.14 -41.32 55.83
C PHE A 133 -14.63 -41.31 55.44
N ILE A 134 -14.99 -40.62 54.36
CA ILE A 134 -16.39 -40.44 53.97
C ILE A 134 -17.03 -41.78 53.54
N ASN A 135 -16.30 -42.63 52.82
CA ASN A 135 -16.81 -43.95 52.44
C ASN A 135 -16.79 -44.97 53.60
N THR A 136 -16.04 -44.72 54.69
CA THR A 136 -16.18 -45.46 55.96
C THR A 136 -17.44 -45.06 56.72
N VAL A 137 -17.86 -43.79 56.67
CA VAL A 137 -19.13 -43.32 57.27
C VAL A 137 -20.33 -43.72 56.42
N CYS A 138 -20.28 -43.54 55.10
CA CYS A 138 -21.34 -43.90 54.17
C CYS A 138 -20.75 -44.46 52.86
N PRO A 139 -20.73 -45.80 52.68
CA PRO A 139 -20.10 -46.44 51.53
C PRO A 139 -20.64 -45.95 50.17
N GLY A 140 -19.74 -45.46 49.32
CA GLY A 140 -20.06 -44.96 47.98
C GLY A 140 -20.55 -43.50 47.94
N ALA A 141 -20.62 -42.80 49.08
CA ALA A 141 -21.05 -41.41 49.12
C ALA A 141 -20.01 -40.43 48.54
N TYR A 142 -18.73 -40.79 48.45
CA TYR A 142 -17.68 -39.94 47.87
C TYR A 142 -16.96 -40.63 46.71
N VAL A 143 -17.16 -40.09 45.50
CA VAL A 143 -16.43 -40.53 44.30
C VAL A 143 -15.27 -39.58 44.01
N SER A 144 -15.54 -38.27 44.00
CA SER A 144 -14.58 -37.19 43.82
C SER A 144 -15.05 -35.93 44.54
N MET A 145 -14.19 -34.91 44.67
CA MET A 145 -14.55 -33.63 45.28
C MET A 145 -15.72 -32.89 44.58
N THR A 146 -16.00 -33.21 43.31
CA THR A 146 -17.14 -32.69 42.54
C THR A 146 -18.35 -33.63 42.49
N LYS A 147 -18.24 -34.85 43.04
CA LYS A 147 -19.27 -35.90 43.03
C LYS A 147 -19.37 -36.56 44.41
N VAL A 148 -20.10 -35.88 45.30
CA VAL A 148 -20.39 -36.29 46.68
C VAL A 148 -21.90 -36.35 46.89
N ASN A 149 -22.39 -37.44 47.49
CA ASN A 149 -23.80 -37.65 47.77
C ASN A 149 -24.19 -37.12 49.15
N PHE A 150 -24.32 -35.79 49.27
CA PHE A 150 -24.63 -35.13 50.54
C PHE A 150 -25.94 -35.61 51.18
N SER A 151 -26.99 -35.92 50.40
CA SER A 151 -28.27 -36.39 50.94
C SER A 151 -28.28 -37.85 51.42
N ALA A 152 -27.27 -38.65 51.04
CA ALA A 152 -26.99 -39.92 51.72
C ALA A 152 -26.24 -39.69 53.04
N LEU A 153 -25.28 -38.77 53.07
CA LEU A 153 -24.52 -38.41 54.27
C LEU A 153 -25.38 -37.72 55.34
N ASP A 154 -26.40 -36.96 54.96
CA ASP A 154 -27.32 -36.28 55.88
C ASP A 154 -28.19 -37.22 56.72
N GLN A 155 -28.15 -38.53 56.46
CA GLN A 155 -28.77 -39.57 57.28
C GLN A 155 -27.90 -39.94 58.51
N PHE A 156 -26.63 -39.55 58.52
CA PHE A 156 -25.66 -39.82 59.59
C PHE A 156 -25.41 -38.58 60.43
N ILE A 157 -25.27 -38.77 61.74
CA ILE A 157 -24.97 -37.70 62.70
C ILE A 157 -23.52 -37.80 63.15
N VAL A 158 -22.81 -36.67 63.12
CA VAL A 158 -21.44 -36.52 63.63
C VAL A 158 -21.39 -35.56 64.83
N LYS A 159 -20.46 -35.84 65.74
CA LYS A 159 -20.15 -35.08 66.96
C LYS A 159 -18.68 -34.66 66.95
N PRO A 160 -18.33 -33.50 66.33
CA PRO A 160 -16.96 -33.07 66.17
C PRO A 160 -16.45 -32.25 67.37
N ILE A 161 -15.42 -32.75 68.05
CA ILE A 161 -14.64 -32.00 69.06
C ILE A 161 -13.32 -31.54 68.42
N GLY A 162 -13.02 -30.25 68.50
CA GLY A 162 -11.75 -29.70 68.01
C GLY A 162 -10.64 -29.86 69.05
N VAL A 163 -9.46 -30.33 68.65
CA VAL A 163 -8.29 -30.48 69.54
C VAL A 163 -7.07 -29.78 68.93
N TYR A 164 -6.35 -29.01 69.75
CA TYR A 164 -5.04 -28.45 69.41
C TYR A 164 -4.15 -28.38 70.66
N GLY A 165 -2.84 -28.14 70.47
CA GLY A 165 -1.92 -27.87 71.57
C GLY A 165 -0.56 -28.56 71.43
N SER A 166 0.00 -28.94 72.57
CA SER A 166 1.33 -29.55 72.72
C SER A 166 1.33 -30.98 72.18
N LYS A 167 2.34 -31.39 71.39
CA LYS A 167 2.35 -32.71 70.72
C LYS A 167 2.30 -33.86 71.72
N GLU A 168 2.95 -33.70 72.86
CA GLU A 168 3.08 -34.69 73.93
C GLU A 168 1.71 -34.99 74.55
N GLU A 169 0.91 -33.96 74.82
CA GLU A 169 -0.43 -34.11 75.37
C GLU A 169 -1.47 -34.53 74.30
N ILE A 170 -1.26 -34.18 73.02
CA ILE A 170 -2.05 -34.75 71.89
C ILE A 170 -1.79 -36.25 71.76
N VAL A 171 -0.52 -36.69 71.82
CA VAL A 171 -0.17 -38.12 71.82
C VAL A 171 -0.77 -38.82 73.02
N ARG A 172 -0.68 -38.23 74.22
CA ARG A 172 -1.32 -38.74 75.43
C ARG A 172 -2.84 -38.93 75.25
N LEU A 173 -3.52 -37.99 74.59
CA LEU A 173 -4.93 -38.13 74.23
C LEU A 173 -5.14 -39.34 73.33
N LEU A 174 -4.45 -39.43 72.20
CA LEU A 174 -4.57 -40.54 71.25
C LEU A 174 -4.30 -41.92 71.90
N SER A 175 -3.32 -42.02 72.80
CA SER A 175 -3.06 -43.23 73.59
C SER A 175 -4.23 -43.54 74.54
N SER A 176 -4.79 -42.54 75.22
CA SER A 176 -5.94 -42.76 76.13
C SER A 176 -7.26 -43.07 75.40
N LEU A 177 -7.38 -42.69 74.12
CA LEU A 177 -8.46 -43.10 73.22
C LEU A 177 -8.25 -44.50 72.61
N GLY A 178 -7.10 -45.15 72.86
CA GLY A 178 -6.77 -46.47 72.29
C GLY A 178 -6.45 -46.47 70.80
N ILE A 179 -6.18 -45.31 70.21
CA ILE A 179 -5.96 -45.12 68.76
C ILE A 179 -4.52 -45.44 68.33
N ILE A 180 -3.56 -45.28 69.26
CA ILE A 180 -2.14 -45.57 69.05
C ILE A 180 -1.60 -46.47 70.15
N ASP A 181 -0.62 -47.31 69.83
CA ASP A 181 0.12 -48.13 70.79
C ASP A 181 1.33 -47.38 71.37
N ASP A 182 1.98 -47.96 72.39
CA ASP A 182 3.18 -47.39 73.02
C ASP A 182 4.32 -47.12 72.02
N HIS A 183 4.40 -47.92 70.95
CA HIS A 183 5.42 -47.80 69.92
C HIS A 183 5.17 -46.58 69.01
N ALA A 184 3.94 -46.41 68.50
CA ALA A 184 3.54 -45.23 67.75
C ALA A 184 3.60 -43.95 68.62
N ALA A 185 3.23 -44.03 69.90
CA ALA A 185 3.36 -42.91 70.83
C ALA A 185 4.82 -42.45 70.99
N VAL A 186 5.77 -43.38 71.14
CA VAL A 186 7.21 -43.07 71.18
C VAL A 186 7.71 -42.47 69.85
N GLN A 187 7.20 -42.91 68.70
CA GLN A 187 7.57 -42.34 67.40
C GLN A 187 7.02 -40.92 67.19
N LEU A 188 5.79 -40.63 67.63
CA LEU A 188 5.15 -39.33 67.50
C LEU A 188 5.75 -38.23 68.39
N VAL A 189 6.41 -38.60 69.50
CA VAL A 189 7.07 -37.68 70.45
C VAL A 189 8.58 -37.52 70.17
N ALA A 190 9.15 -38.29 69.24
CA ALA A 190 10.58 -38.30 68.98
C ALA A 190 11.06 -37.07 68.17
N ASN A 191 11.44 -35.99 68.88
CA ASN A 191 12.05 -34.79 68.29
C ASN A 191 13.13 -35.12 67.26
N ASN A 192 13.00 -34.56 66.06
CA ASN A 192 13.74 -34.98 64.87
C ASN A 192 15.10 -34.26 64.67
N SER A 193 15.59 -33.58 65.72
CA SER A 193 16.56 -32.49 65.68
C SER A 193 18.04 -32.90 65.55
N GLY A 194 18.38 -34.08 64.98
CA GLY A 194 19.80 -34.44 64.85
C GLY A 194 20.21 -35.84 64.36
N SER A 195 19.46 -36.54 63.51
CA SER A 195 19.97 -37.79 62.90
C SER A 195 19.64 -37.92 61.41
N SER A 196 20.63 -38.22 60.58
CA SER A 196 20.55 -38.32 59.11
C SER A 196 19.84 -39.59 58.58
N VAL A 197 19.05 -40.26 59.41
CA VAL A 197 18.19 -41.39 59.02
C VAL A 197 16.75 -40.96 59.19
N SER A 198 16.00 -40.95 58.09
CA SER A 198 14.60 -40.50 58.06
C SER A 198 13.69 -41.44 58.85
N LYS A 199 13.41 -41.09 60.12
CA LYS A 199 12.38 -41.74 60.92
C LYS A 199 10.99 -41.46 60.31
N PRO A 200 10.02 -42.36 60.47
CA PRO A 200 8.64 -42.06 60.10
C PRO A 200 8.08 -40.97 61.04
N THR A 201 7.32 -40.03 60.48
CA THR A 201 6.74 -38.90 61.23
C THR A 201 5.34 -38.57 60.71
N LEU A 202 4.58 -37.83 61.51
CA LEU A 202 3.26 -37.31 61.13
C LEU A 202 3.41 -35.84 60.69
N ARG A 203 3.01 -35.52 59.46
CA ARG A 203 3.14 -34.18 58.86
C ARG A 203 2.13 -33.18 59.46
N SER A 204 2.48 -31.89 59.46
CA SER A 204 1.59 -30.82 59.94
C SER A 204 0.30 -30.79 59.12
N GLY A 205 -0.85 -30.67 59.78
CA GLY A 205 -2.14 -30.81 59.12
C GLY A 205 -3.34 -30.93 60.05
N LEU A 206 -4.51 -31.08 59.44
CA LEU A 206 -5.78 -31.29 60.14
C LEU A 206 -6.25 -32.73 59.91
N TYR A 207 -6.54 -33.44 61.00
CA TYR A 207 -6.85 -34.86 61.00
C TYR A 207 -8.21 -35.13 61.65
N ILE A 208 -8.95 -36.11 61.15
CA ILE A 208 -10.11 -36.70 61.84
C ILE A 208 -9.66 -38.00 62.49
N VAL A 209 -9.99 -38.18 63.77
CA VAL A 209 -9.83 -39.43 64.51
C VAL A 209 -11.20 -39.91 64.97
N ARG A 210 -11.55 -41.15 64.63
CA ARG A 210 -12.83 -41.80 64.94
C ARG A 210 -12.64 -42.82 66.06
N THR A 211 -13.37 -42.68 67.16
CA THR A 211 -13.23 -43.54 68.35
C THR A 211 -14.18 -44.72 68.43
N ASN A 212 -15.34 -44.64 67.75
CA ASN A 212 -16.34 -45.70 67.79
C ASN A 212 -16.47 -46.38 66.42
N CYS A 213 -16.67 -47.70 66.40
CA CYS A 213 -16.69 -48.50 65.16
C CYS A 213 -18.03 -49.22 64.91
N GLU A 214 -19.00 -49.13 65.82
CA GLU A 214 -20.31 -49.79 65.67
C GLU A 214 -21.29 -48.97 64.82
N ALA A 215 -21.82 -49.58 63.77
CA ALA A 215 -22.45 -48.91 62.62
C ALA A 215 -23.82 -48.22 62.86
N ASN A 216 -24.29 -48.13 64.12
CA ASN A 216 -25.66 -47.69 64.47
C ASN A 216 -25.70 -46.57 65.53
N SER A 217 -24.62 -45.81 65.74
CA SER A 217 -24.54 -44.76 66.77
C SER A 217 -24.06 -43.41 66.23
N ASP A 218 -24.36 -42.30 66.93
CA ASP A 218 -23.85 -40.96 66.59
C ASP A 218 -22.30 -40.98 66.54
N GLU A 219 -21.71 -40.64 65.39
CA GLU A 219 -20.26 -40.73 65.16
C GLU A 219 -19.48 -39.71 65.98
N GLN A 220 -18.66 -40.20 66.92
CA GLN A 220 -17.72 -39.38 67.70
C GLN A 220 -16.46 -39.11 66.89
N LEU A 221 -16.18 -37.83 66.60
CA LEU A 221 -15.03 -37.40 65.81
C LEU A 221 -14.18 -36.39 66.58
N PHE A 222 -12.87 -36.65 66.67
CA PHE A 222 -11.89 -35.65 67.10
C PHE A 222 -11.24 -35.03 65.86
N LEU A 223 -11.39 -33.71 65.71
CA LEU A 223 -10.72 -32.93 64.67
C LEU A 223 -9.42 -32.38 65.27
N VAL A 224 -8.29 -33.04 65.00
CA VAL A 224 -6.99 -32.75 65.63
C VAL A 224 -6.15 -31.89 64.68
N TYR A 225 -5.75 -30.69 65.14
CA TYR A 225 -4.66 -29.94 64.51
C TYR A 225 -3.31 -30.48 65.02
N TRP A 226 -2.53 -31.10 64.14
CA TRP A 226 -1.17 -31.54 64.42
C TRP A 226 -0.17 -30.46 63.98
N PRO A 227 0.59 -29.86 64.91
CA PRO A 227 1.40 -28.67 64.63
C PRO A 227 2.76 -28.95 63.96
N GLU A 228 3.36 -27.91 63.39
CA GLU A 228 4.78 -27.85 63.02
C GLU A 228 5.64 -27.72 64.30
N ASP A 229 6.91 -28.15 64.25
CA ASP A 229 7.84 -27.96 65.37
C ASP A 229 8.11 -26.47 65.58
N GLY A 230 7.82 -25.94 66.78
CA GLY A 230 7.89 -24.50 67.08
C GLY A 230 6.59 -23.72 66.83
N THR A 231 5.47 -24.35 66.43
CA THR A 231 4.19 -23.65 66.16
C THR A 231 3.71 -22.74 67.29
N TRP A 232 4.03 -23.10 68.54
CA TRP A 232 3.56 -22.40 69.75
C TRP A 232 4.56 -21.40 70.32
N ASP A 233 5.73 -21.24 69.69
CA ASP A 233 6.75 -20.24 70.01
C ASP A 233 6.27 -18.84 69.56
N ASP A 234 6.34 -17.85 70.45
CA ASP A 234 6.01 -16.45 70.16
C ASP A 234 6.96 -15.86 69.10
N SER A 235 8.18 -16.40 68.97
CA SER A 235 9.18 -16.05 67.95
C SER A 235 9.03 -16.80 66.61
N ALA A 236 8.06 -17.72 66.48
CA ALA A 236 7.90 -18.58 65.30
C ALA A 236 7.88 -17.81 63.95
N PRO A 237 8.36 -18.41 62.84
CA PRO A 237 8.38 -17.80 61.50
C PRO A 237 7.00 -17.32 61.01
N SER A 238 6.99 -16.30 60.14
CA SER A 238 5.75 -15.72 59.59
C SER A 238 4.94 -16.71 58.74
N SER A 239 5.59 -17.66 58.06
CA SER A 239 4.93 -18.79 57.38
C SER A 239 4.19 -19.69 58.38
N MET A 240 4.89 -20.16 59.42
CA MET A 240 4.35 -21.02 60.47
C MET A 240 3.20 -20.34 61.24
N LYS A 241 3.32 -19.04 61.56
CA LYS A 241 2.23 -18.23 62.12
C LYS A 241 1.05 -18.14 61.15
N CYS A 242 1.30 -17.94 59.85
CA CYS A 242 0.26 -17.97 58.82
C CYS A 242 -0.44 -19.34 58.73
N ASN A 243 0.30 -20.45 58.85
CA ASN A 243 -0.21 -21.81 58.83
C ASN A 243 -1.08 -22.09 60.07
N ARG A 244 -0.55 -21.83 61.28
CA ARG A 244 -1.26 -21.89 62.58
C ARG A 244 -2.62 -21.23 62.53
N VAL A 245 -2.65 -19.95 62.15
CA VAL A 245 -3.88 -19.14 62.06
C VAL A 245 -4.86 -19.71 61.02
N THR A 246 -4.36 -20.37 59.98
CA THR A 246 -5.21 -21.00 58.95
C THR A 246 -5.81 -22.32 59.44
N PHE A 247 -5.03 -23.18 60.11
CA PHE A 247 -5.54 -24.41 60.73
C PHE A 247 -6.53 -24.14 61.87
N MET A 248 -6.22 -23.19 62.75
CA MET A 248 -7.11 -22.77 63.84
C MET A 248 -8.44 -22.18 63.34
N ARG A 249 -8.46 -21.52 62.16
CA ARG A 249 -9.72 -21.09 61.51
C ARG A 249 -10.62 -22.28 61.15
N TYR A 250 -10.08 -23.36 60.59
CA TYR A 250 -10.91 -24.54 60.28
C TYR A 250 -11.45 -25.16 61.57
N LEU A 251 -10.57 -25.37 62.55
CA LEU A 251 -10.88 -25.99 63.84
C LEU A 251 -12.06 -25.29 64.54
N THR A 252 -11.95 -23.96 64.71
CA THR A 252 -12.93 -23.11 65.40
C THR A 252 -14.20 -22.79 64.59
N LYS A 253 -14.26 -23.19 63.31
CA LYS A 253 -15.47 -23.11 62.49
C LYS A 253 -16.20 -24.45 62.36
N LEU A 254 -15.48 -25.58 62.38
CA LEU A 254 -16.03 -26.94 62.23
C LEU A 254 -16.45 -27.61 63.53
N CYS A 255 -15.93 -27.14 64.65
CA CYS A 255 -16.29 -27.62 65.98
C CYS A 255 -16.84 -26.44 66.79
N ASP A 256 -18.00 -26.61 67.43
CA ASP A 256 -18.50 -25.64 68.41
C ASP A 256 -17.80 -25.82 69.77
N GLN A 257 -17.34 -27.04 70.08
CA GLN A 257 -16.59 -27.38 71.28
C GLN A 257 -15.12 -27.64 70.92
N VAL A 258 -14.20 -26.91 71.55
CA VAL A 258 -12.75 -26.95 71.26
C VAL A 258 -11.94 -27.13 72.56
N THR A 259 -10.89 -27.94 72.49
CA THR A 259 -10.00 -28.27 73.61
C THR A 259 -8.56 -27.92 73.29
N ALA A 260 -7.89 -27.24 74.21
CA ALA A 260 -6.50 -26.82 74.14
C ALA A 260 -5.64 -27.65 75.11
N LEU A 261 -4.72 -28.46 74.60
CA LEU A 261 -3.87 -29.36 75.38
C LEU A 261 -2.51 -28.70 75.70
N ILE A 262 -2.35 -28.18 76.91
CA ILE A 262 -1.16 -27.44 77.32
C ILE A 262 -0.29 -28.33 78.21
N SER A 263 0.94 -28.60 77.76
CA SER A 263 1.90 -29.39 78.54
C SER A 263 2.31 -28.62 79.82
N PRO A 264 2.72 -29.32 80.89
CA PRO A 264 3.25 -28.67 82.09
C PRO A 264 4.50 -27.81 81.86
N GLU A 265 5.12 -27.86 80.68
CA GLU A 265 6.24 -26.99 80.29
C GLU A 265 5.73 -25.69 79.66
N HIS A 266 4.88 -25.76 78.62
CA HIS A 266 4.23 -24.56 78.07
C HIS A 266 3.45 -23.79 79.14
N ALA A 267 2.69 -24.49 80.00
CA ALA A 267 1.91 -23.89 81.09
C ALA A 267 2.75 -23.07 82.08
N ARG A 268 4.05 -23.38 82.25
CA ARG A 268 4.99 -22.63 83.10
C ARG A 268 5.56 -21.37 82.44
N SER A 269 5.26 -21.15 81.16
CA SER A 269 5.82 -20.05 80.34
C SER A 269 4.78 -19.10 79.75
N ILE A 270 3.49 -19.41 79.93
CA ILE A 270 2.38 -18.51 79.58
C ILE A 270 2.34 -17.37 80.62
N VAL A 271 2.33 -16.13 80.14
CA VAL A 271 2.22 -14.93 80.96
C VAL A 271 0.86 -14.29 80.73
N CYS A 272 -0.10 -14.63 81.58
CA CYS A 272 -1.38 -13.93 81.68
C CYS A 272 -1.22 -12.76 82.67
N ASN A 273 -1.41 -11.52 82.21
CA ASN A 273 -1.11 -10.34 83.03
C ASN A 273 -2.14 -10.10 84.14
N GLU A 274 -1.74 -10.35 85.39
CA GLU A 274 -2.42 -9.77 86.55
C GLU A 274 -1.93 -8.32 86.77
N GLN A 275 -2.82 -7.36 86.59
CA GLN A 275 -2.78 -5.99 87.15
C GLN A 275 -1.45 -5.22 87.07
N ASP A 276 -1.18 -4.52 85.96
CA ASP A 276 -1.13 -3.04 86.02
C ASP A 276 -1.02 -2.32 84.65
N GLY A 277 -1.67 -1.15 84.58
CA GLY A 277 -1.14 0.05 83.91
C GLY A 277 -1.01 0.13 82.38
N GLU A 278 -0.29 -0.78 81.72
CA GLU A 278 0.24 -0.57 80.36
C GLU A 278 -0.21 -1.63 79.35
N ASP A 279 -0.54 -1.18 78.13
CA ASP A 279 -1.27 -1.94 77.10
C ASP A 279 -0.36 -2.90 76.31
N PRO A 280 -0.41 -4.23 76.55
CA PRO A 280 0.59 -5.16 75.99
C PRO A 280 0.47 -5.33 74.47
N LEU A 281 -0.72 -5.06 73.92
CA LEU A 281 -1.10 -5.42 72.56
C LEU A 281 -0.62 -4.44 71.48
N MET A 282 0.03 -3.33 71.88
CA MET A 282 0.65 -2.37 70.95
C MET A 282 1.84 -2.93 70.14
N LYS A 283 2.31 -4.15 70.43
CA LYS A 283 3.43 -4.79 69.72
C LYS A 283 3.06 -5.41 68.35
N MET A 284 1.78 -5.60 68.01
CA MET A 284 1.38 -6.20 66.71
C MET A 284 1.31 -5.20 65.53
N LYS A 285 2.26 -4.27 65.40
CA LYS A 285 2.41 -3.39 64.22
C LYS A 285 3.86 -2.98 63.93
N GLU A 286 4.52 -3.72 63.04
CA GLU A 286 5.29 -3.19 61.90
C GLU A 286 5.83 -4.34 61.03
N ASP A 287 4.91 -5.02 60.31
CA ASP A 287 5.23 -6.04 59.29
C ASP A 287 4.10 -6.12 58.23
N GLN A 288 3.45 -4.98 57.95
CA GLN A 288 2.27 -4.91 57.05
C GLN A 288 2.60 -4.63 55.57
N ASP A 289 3.87 -4.43 55.22
CA ASP A 289 4.32 -4.05 53.86
C ASP A 289 4.06 -5.12 52.78
N ALA A 290 3.70 -6.35 53.18
CA ALA A 290 3.24 -7.40 52.26
C ALA A 290 1.71 -7.45 52.03
N PHE A 291 0.91 -6.74 52.84
CA PHE A 291 -0.56 -6.95 52.91
C PHE A 291 -1.41 -5.66 52.88
N ASP A 292 -0.83 -4.50 52.57
CA ASP A 292 -1.60 -3.26 52.35
C ASP A 292 -2.49 -3.35 51.08
N ARG A 293 -3.76 -3.76 51.26
CA ARG A 293 -4.80 -3.67 50.22
C ARG A 293 -6.26 -3.76 50.67
N MET A 294 -6.56 -3.60 51.97
CA MET A 294 -7.95 -3.63 52.49
C MET A 294 -8.36 -2.30 53.15
N PHE A 295 -8.92 -1.40 52.33
CA PHE A 295 -9.62 -0.21 52.82
C PHE A 295 -10.90 -0.61 53.58
N THR A 296 -11.10 -0.08 54.79
CA THR A 296 -12.35 -0.30 55.54
C THR A 296 -13.40 0.74 55.15
N CYS A 297 -14.30 0.37 54.25
CA CYS A 297 -15.37 1.26 53.76
C CYS A 297 -16.74 0.86 54.34
N GLY A 298 -17.55 1.85 54.72
CA GLY A 298 -18.95 1.63 55.12
C GLY A 298 -19.86 1.42 53.90
N VAL A 299 -20.91 0.60 54.07
CA VAL A 299 -21.78 0.09 52.99
C VAL A 299 -23.25 0.35 53.30
N ALA A 300 -24.04 0.70 52.28
CA ALA A 300 -25.51 0.76 52.34
C ALA A 300 -26.13 0.10 51.09
N LYS A 301 -27.18 -0.73 51.28
CA LYS A 301 -27.99 -1.35 50.20
C LYS A 301 -29.02 -0.31 49.72
N THR A 302 -29.10 -0.05 48.42
CA THR A 302 -30.00 1.00 47.88
C THR A 302 -31.09 0.53 46.91
N SER A 303 -30.91 -0.62 46.25
CA SER A 303 -31.89 -1.16 45.29
C SER A 303 -31.66 -2.65 45.01
N GLU A 304 -32.68 -3.28 44.42
CA GLU A 304 -32.67 -4.67 43.96
C GLU A 304 -33.57 -4.77 42.71
N HIS A 305 -33.11 -5.49 41.69
CA HIS A 305 -33.78 -5.60 40.39
C HIS A 305 -33.79 -7.05 39.88
N GLU A 306 -34.79 -7.42 39.09
CA GLU A 306 -34.91 -8.75 38.47
C GLU A 306 -34.28 -8.79 37.06
N GLU A 307 -34.11 -9.98 36.50
CA GLU A 307 -33.68 -10.17 35.10
C GLU A 307 -34.87 -9.96 34.17
N ALA A 308 -34.85 -8.88 33.40
CA ALA A 308 -35.89 -8.53 32.44
C ALA A 308 -35.29 -7.86 31.19
N VAL A 309 -35.94 -8.08 30.06
CA VAL A 309 -35.61 -7.42 28.78
C VAL A 309 -36.89 -6.84 28.22
N THR A 310 -37.06 -5.53 28.31
CA THR A 310 -38.26 -4.83 27.85
C THR A 310 -37.96 -4.03 26.58
N PRO A 311 -38.58 -4.34 25.43
CA PRO A 311 -38.45 -3.54 24.23
C PRO A 311 -39.31 -2.27 24.32
N ARG A 312 -38.69 -1.10 24.13
CA ARG A 312 -39.39 0.18 23.90
C ARG A 312 -39.21 0.64 22.47
N LEU A 313 -40.09 1.51 22.00
CA LEU A 313 -39.93 2.14 20.68
C LEU A 313 -38.64 3.00 20.70
N GLY A 314 -37.76 2.79 19.71
CA GLY A 314 -36.53 3.53 19.54
C GLY A 314 -36.65 4.66 18.53
N PHE A 315 -35.53 5.03 17.92
CA PHE A 315 -35.51 6.06 16.87
C PHE A 315 -36.17 5.57 15.57
N LYS A 316 -36.69 6.51 14.77
CA LYS A 316 -37.05 6.30 13.37
C LYS A 316 -36.43 7.44 12.52
N ALA A 317 -35.63 7.09 11.53
CA ALA A 317 -34.90 8.02 10.68
C ALA A 317 -35.13 7.70 9.19
N THR A 318 -35.39 8.73 8.38
CA THR A 318 -35.61 8.61 6.94
C THR A 318 -34.30 8.68 6.16
N SER A 319 -34.24 8.01 5.00
CA SER A 319 -33.24 8.29 3.96
C SER A 319 -33.76 7.83 2.60
N GLU A 320 -33.68 8.70 1.60
CA GLU A 320 -34.02 8.43 0.20
C GLU A 320 -33.23 7.26 -0.43
N HIS A 321 -32.11 6.86 0.18
CA HIS A 321 -31.30 5.72 -0.25
C HIS A 321 -31.79 4.38 0.32
N ILE A 322 -32.73 4.38 1.28
CA ILE A 322 -33.42 3.16 1.77
C ILE A 322 -34.56 2.85 0.79
N ALA A 323 -34.20 2.51 -0.45
CA ALA A 323 -35.11 2.27 -1.56
C ALA A 323 -34.59 1.12 -2.44
N MET A 324 -35.48 0.50 -3.21
CA MET A 324 -35.06 -0.49 -4.21
C MET A 324 -34.19 0.19 -5.30
N PRO A 325 -33.01 -0.37 -5.66
CA PRO A 325 -32.16 0.19 -6.71
C PRO A 325 -32.90 0.31 -8.05
N GLN A 326 -32.72 1.44 -8.75
CA GLN A 326 -33.28 1.57 -10.10
C GLN A 326 -32.58 0.58 -11.06
N PRO A 327 -33.34 -0.21 -11.85
CA PRO A 327 -32.76 -1.26 -12.69
C PRO A 327 -32.00 -0.66 -13.89
N HIS A 328 -30.68 -0.78 -13.88
CA HIS A 328 -29.85 -0.40 -15.03
C HIS A 328 -30.12 -1.37 -16.22
N PRO A 329 -30.29 -0.89 -17.46
CA PRO A 329 -30.68 -1.73 -18.60
C PRO A 329 -29.68 -2.87 -18.86
N ASP A 330 -28.38 -2.58 -18.76
CA ASP A 330 -27.30 -3.54 -19.02
C ASP A 330 -26.94 -4.44 -17.81
N ALA A 331 -27.60 -4.29 -16.66
CA ALA A 331 -27.32 -5.13 -15.49
C ALA A 331 -27.98 -6.50 -15.65
N ALA A 332 -27.26 -7.58 -15.34
CA ALA A 332 -27.84 -8.93 -15.29
C ALA A 332 -29.00 -9.00 -14.27
N ALA A 333 -30.00 -9.87 -14.52
CA ALA A 333 -31.25 -9.90 -13.76
C ALA A 333 -31.06 -10.04 -12.24
N ASP A 334 -30.05 -10.80 -11.80
CA ASP A 334 -29.72 -11.06 -10.41
C ASP A 334 -29.29 -9.79 -9.64
N VAL A 335 -28.61 -8.86 -10.32
CA VAL A 335 -28.21 -7.55 -9.77
C VAL A 335 -29.43 -6.65 -9.53
N ARG A 336 -30.57 -6.92 -10.17
CA ARG A 336 -31.79 -6.11 -10.08
C ARG A 336 -32.65 -6.42 -8.85
N LEU A 337 -32.22 -7.37 -8.00
CA LEU A 337 -33.02 -7.90 -6.89
C LEU A 337 -32.44 -7.62 -5.49
N GLN A 338 -31.20 -7.11 -5.39
CA GLN A 338 -30.53 -6.93 -4.10
C GLN A 338 -30.95 -5.61 -3.42
N LYS A 339 -31.95 -5.73 -2.54
CA LYS A 339 -32.45 -4.69 -1.64
C LYS A 339 -31.36 -4.13 -0.69
N PRO A 340 -31.49 -2.90 -0.17
CA PRO A 340 -30.58 -2.39 0.87
C PRO A 340 -30.61 -3.25 2.14
N TRP A 341 -29.49 -3.32 2.86
CA TRP A 341 -29.40 -4.02 4.15
C TRP A 341 -28.55 -3.27 5.18
N LEU A 342 -28.81 -3.54 6.47
CA LEU A 342 -28.02 -3.01 7.57
C LEU A 342 -26.64 -3.66 7.63
N LEU A 343 -25.65 -2.88 8.05
CA LEU A 343 -24.32 -3.38 8.34
C LEU A 343 -24.27 -3.88 9.78
N TYR A 344 -23.50 -4.93 10.02
CA TYR A 344 -23.20 -5.35 11.39
C TYR A 344 -22.39 -4.23 12.08
N GLY A 345 -22.48 -4.13 13.40
CA GLY A 345 -21.63 -3.22 14.17
C GLY A 345 -22.12 -3.05 15.60
N GLU A 346 -21.25 -3.27 16.57
CA GLU A 346 -21.59 -3.23 18.00
C GLU A 346 -21.85 -1.82 18.50
N ILE A 347 -21.08 -0.83 18.01
CA ILE A 347 -21.11 0.58 18.45
C ILE A 347 -21.21 1.59 17.31
N THR A 348 -21.30 1.10 16.07
CA THR A 348 -21.47 1.91 14.84
C THR A 348 -22.46 1.22 13.92
N GLN A 349 -23.34 1.98 13.28
CA GLN A 349 -24.41 1.45 12.43
C GLN A 349 -24.46 2.22 11.09
N GLY A 350 -25.05 1.61 10.08
CA GLY A 350 -25.23 2.15 8.75
C GLY A 350 -25.89 1.11 7.84
N PHE A 351 -26.27 1.50 6.63
CA PHE A 351 -26.80 0.56 5.65
C PHE A 351 -26.00 0.60 4.36
N MET A 352 -26.08 -0.47 3.58
CA MET A 352 -25.38 -0.60 2.31
C MET A 352 -26.37 -0.74 1.16
N THR A 353 -26.11 0.00 0.08
CA THR A 353 -26.86 -0.02 -1.19
C THR A 353 -25.92 -0.43 -2.32
N ILE A 354 -26.41 -1.23 -3.28
CA ILE A 354 -25.65 -1.58 -4.49
C ILE A 354 -26.17 -0.78 -5.69
N GLY A 355 -25.24 -0.26 -6.50
CA GLY A 355 -25.49 0.14 -7.88
C GLY A 355 -24.68 -0.71 -8.86
N TYR A 356 -25.21 -0.93 -10.06
CA TYR A 356 -24.42 -1.50 -11.16
C TYR A 356 -23.59 -0.40 -11.82
N GLN A 357 -22.27 -0.62 -11.96
CA GLN A 357 -21.40 0.23 -12.76
C GLN A 357 -21.06 -0.52 -14.07
N PRO A 358 -21.53 -0.06 -15.24
CA PRO A 358 -21.21 -0.68 -16.51
C PRO A 358 -19.71 -0.59 -16.81
N GLY A 359 -19.20 -1.58 -17.55
CA GLY A 359 -17.81 -1.58 -18.01
C GLY A 359 -17.56 -0.41 -18.96
N ARG A 360 -16.40 0.24 -18.81
CA ARG A 360 -16.07 1.48 -19.53
C ARG A 360 -14.66 1.45 -20.10
N ARG A 361 -14.50 1.98 -21.31
CA ARG A 361 -13.21 2.21 -21.95
C ARG A 361 -12.62 3.50 -21.37
N ILE A 362 -11.62 3.41 -20.48
CA ILE A 362 -10.88 4.57 -19.97
C ILE A 362 -9.73 4.85 -20.93
N ALA A 363 -9.71 6.03 -21.53
CA ALA A 363 -8.62 6.48 -22.37
C ALA A 363 -7.86 7.63 -21.68
N ASP A 364 -6.63 7.35 -21.23
CA ASP A 364 -5.69 8.37 -20.79
C ASP A 364 -5.14 9.08 -22.03
N VAL A 365 -5.80 10.16 -22.44
CA VAL A 365 -5.42 10.95 -23.63
C VAL A 365 -4.27 11.90 -23.30
N TRP A 366 -3.18 11.81 -24.06
CA TRP A 366 -1.97 12.61 -23.87
C TRP A 366 -1.78 13.61 -25.00
N ASN A 367 -1.77 14.88 -24.63
CA ASN A 367 -1.52 15.97 -25.57
C ASN A 367 -0.02 16.22 -25.72
N ARG A 368 0.42 16.68 -26.90
CA ARG A 368 1.82 16.96 -27.27
C ARG A 368 2.54 18.01 -26.38
N ARG A 369 1.88 18.58 -25.37
CA ARG A 369 2.45 19.52 -24.39
C ARG A 369 2.40 19.02 -22.94
N SER A 370 1.68 17.93 -22.64
CA SER A 370 1.29 17.59 -21.26
C SER A 370 2.02 16.41 -20.63
N MET A 371 2.74 15.58 -21.39
CA MET A 371 3.46 14.44 -20.81
C MET A 371 4.80 14.13 -21.48
N SER A 372 5.81 13.86 -20.65
CA SER A 372 7.10 13.30 -21.03
C SER A 372 7.30 11.98 -20.27
N LEU A 373 7.46 10.88 -20.99
CA LEU A 373 7.73 9.56 -20.41
C LEU A 373 9.24 9.30 -20.38
N SER A 374 9.73 8.63 -19.34
CA SER A 374 11.10 8.10 -19.36
C SER A 374 11.24 6.98 -20.40
N ARG A 375 12.44 6.76 -20.93
CA ARG A 375 12.68 5.62 -21.85
C ARG A 375 12.32 4.26 -21.23
N MET A 376 12.47 4.10 -19.91
CA MET A 376 12.07 2.86 -19.21
C MET A 376 10.54 2.64 -19.24
N GLN A 377 9.75 3.63 -18.83
CA GLN A 377 8.28 3.52 -18.86
C GLN A 377 7.75 3.30 -20.29
N LEU A 378 8.34 3.99 -21.28
CA LEU A 378 8.03 3.76 -22.68
C LEU A 378 8.39 2.33 -23.13
N GLY A 379 9.53 1.80 -22.70
CA GLY A 379 9.94 0.42 -22.97
C GLY A 379 8.97 -0.61 -22.39
N ASP A 380 8.49 -0.40 -21.16
CA ASP A 380 7.50 -1.27 -20.52
C ASP A 380 6.14 -1.24 -21.22
N TYR A 381 5.60 -0.07 -21.58
CA TYR A 381 4.34 0.01 -22.34
C TYR A 381 4.49 -0.62 -23.74
N LEU A 382 5.60 -0.36 -24.45
CA LEU A 382 5.90 -0.98 -25.74
C LEU A 382 6.09 -2.50 -25.67
N LYS A 383 6.40 -3.04 -24.48
CA LYS A 383 6.53 -4.48 -24.22
C LYS A 383 5.19 -5.13 -23.84
N ASN A 384 4.40 -4.48 -22.99
CA ASN A 384 3.31 -5.12 -22.24
C ASN A 384 1.88 -4.77 -22.75
N ASP A 385 1.71 -3.72 -23.56
CA ASP A 385 0.40 -3.29 -24.06
C ASP A 385 0.15 -3.76 -25.52
N THR A 386 -1.11 -3.81 -25.97
CA THR A 386 -1.45 -3.97 -27.40
C THR A 386 -1.19 -2.65 -28.14
N LEU A 387 -0.34 -2.64 -29.16
CA LEU A 387 0.10 -1.40 -29.81
C LEU A 387 -0.77 -1.02 -31.01
N GLN A 388 -1.10 0.28 -31.11
CA GLN A 388 -1.65 0.89 -32.33
C GLN A 388 -0.81 2.12 -32.70
N LEU A 389 0.14 1.93 -33.61
CA LEU A 389 1.01 2.98 -34.12
C LEU A 389 0.36 3.68 -35.34
N ASN A 390 0.36 5.01 -35.37
CA ASN A 390 -0.14 5.78 -36.51
C ASN A 390 0.77 5.58 -37.76
N GLU A 391 0.19 5.20 -38.90
CA GLU A 391 0.92 4.93 -40.15
C GLU A 391 1.76 6.12 -40.66
N ASN A 392 1.43 7.34 -40.25
CA ASN A 392 2.10 8.57 -40.66
C ASN A 392 3.28 8.96 -39.74
N LEU A 393 3.70 8.09 -38.81
CA LEU A 393 4.88 8.32 -37.98
C LEU A 393 6.13 8.54 -38.83
N ASN A 394 6.81 9.67 -38.59
CA ASN A 394 8.02 10.03 -39.31
C ASN A 394 9.23 9.15 -38.93
N ALA A 395 10.28 9.18 -39.75
CA ALA A 395 11.46 8.33 -39.56
C ALA A 395 12.15 8.48 -38.19
N ASN A 396 12.15 9.68 -37.60
CA ASN A 396 12.76 9.92 -36.29
C ASN A 396 11.89 9.33 -35.18
N ALA A 397 10.58 9.56 -35.22
CA ALA A 397 9.62 8.99 -34.27
C ALA A 397 9.66 7.45 -34.27
N LEU A 398 9.69 6.84 -35.46
CA LEU A 398 9.81 5.39 -35.61
C LEU A 398 11.15 4.85 -35.09
N ARG A 399 12.26 5.58 -35.32
CA ARG A 399 13.57 5.23 -34.73
C ARG A 399 13.53 5.24 -33.20
N LEU A 400 12.95 6.27 -32.59
CA LEU A 400 12.82 6.35 -31.13
C LEU A 400 12.04 5.17 -30.54
N LEU A 401 10.95 4.74 -31.19
CA LEU A 401 10.18 3.57 -30.78
C LEU A 401 10.96 2.24 -30.97
N ILE A 402 11.71 2.12 -32.08
CA ILE A 402 12.61 0.97 -32.31
C ILE A 402 13.67 0.88 -31.22
N ASP A 403 14.28 2.01 -30.86
CA ASP A 403 15.40 2.04 -29.91
C ASP A 403 14.94 1.99 -28.44
N SER A 404 13.70 2.40 -28.12
CA SER A 404 13.14 2.36 -26.75
C SER A 404 12.43 1.05 -26.41
N GLY A 405 11.96 0.26 -27.38
CA GLY A 405 11.25 -1.00 -27.07
C GLY A 405 10.95 -1.95 -28.22
N LEU A 406 10.55 -1.47 -29.41
CA LEU A 406 10.06 -2.34 -30.48
C LEU A 406 11.14 -3.34 -30.97
N ARG A 407 12.42 -2.97 -30.92
CA ARG A 407 13.55 -3.87 -31.24
C ARG A 407 13.60 -5.11 -30.34
N SER A 408 13.15 -5.00 -29.10
CA SER A 408 13.11 -6.09 -28.12
C SER A 408 11.92 -7.03 -28.37
N ARG A 409 10.72 -6.47 -28.61
CA ARG A 409 9.48 -7.23 -28.82
C ARG A 409 9.36 -7.84 -30.22
N PHE A 410 9.81 -7.13 -31.26
CA PHE A 410 9.67 -7.53 -32.66
C PHE A 410 11.03 -7.61 -33.41
N PRO A 411 12.02 -8.37 -32.90
CA PRO A 411 13.40 -8.33 -33.42
C PRO A 411 13.51 -8.72 -34.89
N GLN A 412 12.68 -9.66 -35.38
CA GLN A 412 12.69 -10.11 -36.78
C GLN A 412 12.13 -9.04 -37.73
N LEU A 413 10.99 -8.43 -37.40
CA LEU A 413 10.42 -7.32 -38.19
C LEU A 413 11.40 -6.13 -38.21
N CYS A 414 11.97 -5.76 -37.06
CA CYS A 414 12.99 -4.71 -36.95
C CYS A 414 14.31 -5.03 -37.69
N LYS A 415 14.59 -6.30 -38.01
CA LYS A 415 15.73 -6.73 -38.83
C LYS A 415 15.38 -6.64 -40.31
N GLN A 416 14.23 -7.17 -40.73
CA GLN A 416 13.74 -7.11 -42.11
C GLN A 416 13.55 -5.66 -42.58
N PHE A 417 12.92 -4.79 -41.77
CA PHE A 417 12.77 -3.37 -42.07
C PHE A 417 14.12 -2.68 -42.31
N ARG A 418 15.12 -2.95 -41.46
CA ARG A 418 16.48 -2.40 -41.65
C ARG A 418 17.14 -2.90 -42.93
N GLN A 419 17.04 -4.20 -43.24
CA GLN A 419 17.59 -4.78 -44.47
C GLN A 419 16.93 -4.21 -45.73
N GLN A 420 15.60 -4.09 -45.75
CA GLN A 420 14.84 -3.51 -46.87
C GLN A 420 15.14 -2.01 -47.02
N SER A 421 15.22 -1.26 -45.92
CA SER A 421 15.58 0.17 -45.93
C SER A 421 17.00 0.39 -46.49
N THR A 422 18.00 -0.39 -46.04
CA THR A 422 19.36 -0.31 -46.60
C THR A 422 19.42 -0.70 -48.08
N SER A 423 18.60 -1.67 -48.51
CA SER A 423 18.50 -2.09 -49.92
C SER A 423 17.87 -0.99 -50.80
N ILE A 424 16.81 -0.33 -50.32
CA ILE A 424 16.22 0.84 -51.01
C ILE A 424 17.28 1.94 -51.19
N SER A 425 18.00 2.31 -50.12
CA SER A 425 19.04 3.34 -50.20
C SER A 425 20.27 2.94 -51.03
N SER A 426 20.65 1.65 -51.09
CA SER A 426 21.72 1.21 -52.01
C SER A 426 21.27 1.25 -53.47
N ASN A 427 20.03 0.83 -53.74
CA ASN A 427 19.46 0.78 -55.08
C ASN A 427 19.13 2.18 -55.62
N ALA A 428 18.71 3.10 -54.76
CA ALA A 428 18.56 4.52 -55.10
C ALA A 428 19.91 5.15 -55.48
N LYS A 429 20.97 4.87 -54.72
CA LYS A 429 22.33 5.35 -55.02
C LYS A 429 22.90 4.78 -56.31
N SER A 430 22.77 3.48 -56.56
CA SER A 430 23.27 2.87 -57.81
C SER A 430 22.48 3.35 -59.02
N ALA A 431 21.14 3.37 -58.96
CA ALA A 431 20.29 3.88 -60.04
C ALA A 431 20.56 5.37 -60.33
N LYS A 432 20.78 6.19 -59.29
CA LYS A 432 21.22 7.58 -59.43
C LYS A 432 22.53 7.67 -60.21
N VAL A 433 23.60 6.98 -59.79
CA VAL A 433 24.90 7.00 -60.48
C VAL A 433 24.79 6.53 -61.94
N SER A 434 24.04 5.46 -62.22
CA SER A 434 23.81 5.00 -63.60
C SER A 434 23.07 6.03 -64.47
N GLN A 435 22.10 6.77 -63.91
CA GLN A 435 21.42 7.85 -64.63
C GLN A 435 22.31 9.06 -64.86
N GLU A 436 23.18 9.43 -63.90
CA GLU A 436 24.14 10.51 -64.06
C GLU A 436 25.15 10.24 -65.18
N ILE A 437 25.64 9.00 -65.28
CA ILE A 437 26.54 8.56 -66.37
C ILE A 437 25.82 8.65 -67.72
N SER A 438 24.65 8.02 -67.85
CA SER A 438 23.90 7.99 -69.12
C SER A 438 23.44 9.38 -69.60
N ILE A 439 23.24 10.34 -68.70
CA ILE A 439 22.94 11.72 -69.07
C ILE A 439 24.18 12.47 -69.56
N LYS A 440 25.34 12.30 -68.90
CA LYS A 440 26.61 12.90 -69.36
C LYS A 440 26.99 12.39 -70.74
N GLU A 441 26.97 11.07 -70.93
CA GLU A 441 27.24 10.43 -72.24
C GLU A 441 26.33 10.99 -73.35
N LYS A 442 25.03 11.19 -73.08
CA LYS A 442 24.10 11.78 -74.06
C LYS A 442 24.40 13.24 -74.37
N LEU A 443 24.60 14.07 -73.34
CA LEU A 443 24.91 15.49 -73.52
C LEU A 443 26.27 15.71 -74.21
N GLU A 444 27.25 14.85 -73.97
CA GLU A 444 28.54 14.86 -74.65
C GLU A 444 28.41 14.45 -76.13
N ASN A 445 27.59 13.44 -76.45
CA ASN A 445 27.28 13.05 -77.83
C ASN A 445 26.46 14.11 -78.60
N ASP A 446 25.55 14.83 -77.92
CA ASP A 446 24.76 15.93 -78.52
C ASP A 446 25.57 17.22 -78.74
N SER A 447 26.75 17.35 -78.09
CA SER A 447 27.60 18.55 -78.08
C SER A 447 27.97 19.12 -79.47
N PRO A 448 28.31 18.32 -80.50
CA PRO A 448 28.59 18.84 -81.84
C PRO A 448 27.38 19.56 -82.45
N GLY A 449 26.16 19.09 -82.15
CA GLY A 449 24.91 19.69 -82.63
C GLY A 449 24.60 21.07 -82.04
N LEU A 450 25.28 21.47 -80.96
CA LEU A 450 25.17 22.81 -80.38
C LEU A 450 25.99 23.86 -81.16
N ILE A 451 27.04 23.45 -81.88
CA ILE A 451 27.98 24.38 -82.53
C ILE A 451 27.30 25.22 -83.62
N PRO A 452 26.53 24.67 -84.58
CA PRO A 452 25.82 25.48 -85.58
C PRO A 452 24.77 26.41 -84.96
N VAL A 453 24.07 25.93 -83.93
CA VAL A 453 23.00 26.67 -83.23
C VAL A 453 23.55 27.90 -82.51
N LEU A 454 24.68 27.75 -81.82
CA LEU A 454 25.36 28.85 -81.13
C LEU A 454 26.15 29.75 -82.09
N HIS A 455 26.63 29.21 -83.22
CA HIS A 455 27.24 30.01 -84.29
C HIS A 455 26.22 30.97 -84.92
N MET A 456 25.05 30.46 -85.33
CA MET A 456 23.97 31.29 -85.89
C MET A 456 23.54 32.38 -84.90
N ALA A 457 23.33 32.03 -83.62
CA ALA A 457 22.93 32.99 -82.59
C ALA A 457 23.92 34.16 -82.38
N LEU A 458 25.22 33.92 -82.58
CA LEU A 458 26.26 34.97 -82.47
C LEU A 458 26.47 35.73 -83.79
N VAL A 459 26.19 35.11 -84.95
CA VAL A 459 26.18 35.79 -86.25
C VAL A 459 24.95 36.70 -86.39
N ASP A 460 23.76 36.27 -85.97
CA ASP A 460 22.55 37.10 -85.86
C ASP A 460 22.86 38.42 -85.13
N ALA A 461 23.52 38.33 -83.97
CA ALA A 461 23.88 39.48 -83.14
C ALA A 461 24.96 40.40 -83.76
N ILE A 462 25.72 39.92 -84.74
CA ILE A 462 26.66 40.75 -85.52
C ILE A 462 25.93 41.42 -86.68
N ILE A 463 25.09 40.69 -87.41
CA ILE A 463 24.30 41.21 -88.54
C ILE A 463 23.31 42.29 -88.07
N GLU A 464 22.69 42.12 -86.90
CA GLU A 464 21.84 43.15 -86.26
C GLU A 464 22.58 44.48 -85.99
N LYS A 465 23.92 44.46 -85.90
CA LYS A 465 24.77 45.65 -85.72
C LYS A 465 25.50 46.08 -87.00
N PHE A 466 25.68 45.19 -87.96
CA PHE A 466 26.31 45.43 -89.25
C PHE A 466 25.48 44.78 -90.37
N PRO A 467 24.38 45.44 -90.83
CA PRO A 467 23.53 44.91 -91.88
C PRO A 467 24.21 44.71 -93.25
N THR A 468 25.45 45.20 -93.40
CA THR A 468 26.32 44.96 -94.56
C THR A 468 26.92 43.56 -94.64
N PHE A 469 26.79 42.73 -93.59
CA PHE A 469 27.21 41.34 -93.61
C PHE A 469 26.01 40.39 -93.74
N THR A 470 26.18 39.36 -94.56
CA THR A 470 25.22 38.25 -94.71
C THR A 470 25.71 37.01 -93.96
N HIS A 471 24.84 36.03 -93.70
CA HIS A 471 25.23 34.76 -93.06
C HIS A 471 26.38 34.06 -93.82
N GLY A 472 26.38 34.11 -95.16
CA GLY A 472 27.46 33.56 -96.00
C GLY A 472 28.84 34.22 -95.80
N SER A 473 28.91 35.39 -95.16
CA SER A 473 30.17 36.05 -94.79
C SER A 473 30.91 35.32 -93.65
N PHE A 474 30.18 34.52 -92.88
CA PHE A 474 30.64 33.75 -91.72
C PHE A 474 30.30 32.26 -91.90
N PRO A 475 31.05 31.52 -92.74
CA PRO A 475 30.85 30.08 -92.87
C PRO A 475 31.18 29.36 -91.56
N VAL A 476 30.31 28.44 -91.14
CA VAL A 476 30.61 27.50 -90.06
C VAL A 476 31.77 26.62 -90.51
N ALA A 477 32.85 26.55 -89.71
CA ALA A 477 33.93 25.61 -89.97
C ALA A 477 33.43 24.17 -89.76
N GLN A 478 33.17 23.47 -90.87
CA GLN A 478 33.00 22.02 -90.86
C GLN A 478 34.39 21.37 -90.88
N ASP A 479 34.69 20.54 -89.89
CA ASP A 479 35.87 19.67 -89.94
C ASP A 479 35.69 18.64 -91.07
N PRO A 480 36.77 18.27 -91.81
CA PRO A 480 36.67 17.36 -92.95
C PRO A 480 36.42 15.92 -92.50
N VAL A 481 35.16 15.49 -92.51
CA VAL A 481 34.75 14.10 -92.28
C VAL A 481 34.87 13.30 -93.58
N GLU A 482 35.45 12.10 -93.51
CA GLU A 482 35.61 11.21 -94.66
C GLU A 482 34.25 10.69 -95.21
N PRO A 483 34.12 10.49 -96.54
CA PRO A 483 32.87 10.01 -97.14
C PRO A 483 32.67 8.50 -96.91
N ALA A 484 31.72 8.13 -96.06
CA ALA A 484 31.35 6.74 -95.79
C ALA A 484 29.90 6.43 -96.22
N ALA A 485 29.76 5.75 -97.37
CA ALA A 485 28.58 5.03 -97.86
C ALA A 485 27.23 5.77 -97.89
N ALA A 486 26.90 6.35 -99.06
CA ALA A 486 25.51 6.62 -99.43
C ALA A 486 24.79 5.33 -99.88
N THR A 487 23.49 5.23 -99.61
CA THR A 487 22.56 4.40 -100.41
C THR A 487 21.76 5.32 -101.31
N PHE A 488 21.86 5.14 -102.62
CA PHE A 488 21.24 6.02 -103.62
C PHE A 488 19.72 5.79 -103.75
N THR A 489 18.99 6.88 -103.95
CA THR A 489 18.07 6.99 -105.10
C THR A 489 18.20 8.38 -105.72
N ASP A 490 18.33 8.43 -107.05
CA ASP A 490 18.54 9.64 -107.84
C ASP A 490 17.20 10.32 -108.20
N ASN A 491 17.21 11.65 -108.27
CA ASN A 491 16.46 12.47 -109.24
C ASN A 491 16.85 13.95 -109.06
N GLY A 492 17.46 14.55 -110.09
CA GLY A 492 17.99 15.91 -110.00
C GLY A 492 16.93 17.03 -110.06
N SER A 493 17.14 18.06 -109.23
CA SER A 493 16.52 19.38 -109.33
C SER A 493 17.53 20.46 -108.92
N SER A 494 17.35 21.70 -109.40
CA SER A 494 18.33 22.78 -109.21
C SER A 494 18.31 23.36 -107.79
N PRO A 495 19.46 23.62 -107.15
CA PRO A 495 19.51 24.13 -105.78
C PRO A 495 19.23 25.64 -105.70
N SER A 496 18.05 26.03 -105.20
CA SER A 496 17.75 27.45 -104.91
C SER A 496 16.72 27.71 -103.79
N MET A 497 16.40 26.73 -102.92
CA MET A 497 15.39 26.90 -101.85
C MET A 497 15.78 26.31 -100.48
N GLU A 498 16.88 25.58 -100.35
CA GLU A 498 17.22 24.86 -99.10
C GLU A 498 17.75 25.79 -97.99
N SER A 499 18.44 26.87 -98.36
CA SER A 499 19.20 27.72 -97.43
C SER A 499 18.37 28.53 -96.43
N GLU A 500 17.08 28.77 -96.68
CA GLU A 500 16.18 29.44 -95.73
C GLU A 500 15.50 28.45 -94.76
N GLN A 501 15.28 27.22 -95.21
CA GLN A 501 14.63 26.16 -94.44
C GLN A 501 15.47 25.77 -93.22
N ASP A 502 16.77 25.52 -93.42
CA ASP A 502 17.73 25.15 -92.37
C ASP A 502 17.88 26.25 -91.30
N GLN A 503 17.93 27.52 -91.71
CA GLN A 503 18.07 28.65 -90.79
C GLN A 503 16.85 28.77 -89.85
N SER A 504 15.65 28.48 -90.38
CA SER A 504 14.41 28.44 -89.60
C SER A 504 14.43 27.30 -88.57
N GLU A 505 14.87 26.09 -88.93
CA GLU A 505 14.97 24.98 -87.98
C GLU A 505 15.99 25.27 -86.87
N VAL A 506 17.19 25.74 -87.23
CA VAL A 506 18.26 26.06 -86.26
C VAL A 506 17.80 27.12 -85.26
N LYS A 507 17.03 28.12 -85.70
CA LYS A 507 16.45 29.17 -84.85
C LYS A 507 15.38 28.63 -83.90
N CYS A 508 14.51 27.75 -84.38
CA CYS A 508 13.55 27.02 -83.54
C CYS A 508 14.24 26.15 -82.48
N ARG A 509 15.34 25.47 -82.83
CA ARG A 509 16.14 24.66 -81.89
C ARG A 509 16.81 25.51 -80.81
N LEU A 510 17.33 26.69 -81.14
CA LEU A 510 17.82 27.65 -80.14
C LEU A 510 16.72 28.09 -79.17
N GLN A 511 15.54 28.43 -79.69
CA GLN A 511 14.42 28.91 -78.87
C GLN A 511 13.87 27.82 -77.94
N ALA A 512 13.79 26.57 -78.41
CA ALA A 512 13.47 25.41 -77.57
C ALA A 512 14.52 25.16 -76.48
N LEU A 513 15.81 25.28 -76.81
CA LEU A 513 16.93 25.11 -75.87
C LEU A 513 16.89 26.18 -74.76
N VAL A 514 16.70 27.45 -75.11
CA VAL A 514 16.57 28.55 -74.12
C VAL A 514 15.28 28.43 -73.30
N GLY A 515 14.18 27.96 -73.90
CA GLY A 515 12.92 27.71 -73.19
C GLY A 515 13.01 26.57 -72.15
N LEU A 516 13.85 25.56 -72.40
CA LEU A 516 14.12 24.47 -71.45
C LEU A 516 15.14 24.86 -70.37
N TYR A 517 16.12 25.70 -70.70
CA TYR A 517 17.19 26.12 -69.79
C TYR A 517 17.44 27.65 -69.88
N PRO A 518 16.67 28.50 -69.16
CA PRO A 518 16.74 29.96 -69.29
C PRO A 518 18.13 30.57 -69.06
N GLU A 519 18.96 29.93 -68.25
CA GLU A 519 20.36 30.33 -67.99
C GLU A 519 21.25 30.30 -69.24
N ILE A 520 20.90 29.52 -70.27
CA ILE A 520 21.55 29.55 -71.59
C ILE A 520 21.32 30.91 -72.27
N GLY A 521 20.10 31.44 -72.20
CA GLY A 521 19.78 32.78 -72.73
C GLY A 521 20.60 33.87 -72.03
N GLU A 522 20.79 33.74 -70.71
CA GLU A 522 21.67 34.63 -69.95
C GLU A 522 23.15 34.52 -70.36
N GLU A 523 23.68 33.31 -70.58
CA GLU A 523 25.07 33.14 -71.04
C GLU A 523 25.28 33.61 -72.49
N LEU A 524 24.30 33.42 -73.36
CA LEU A 524 24.29 33.95 -74.72
C LEU A 524 24.34 35.48 -74.70
N ARG A 525 23.43 36.16 -73.98
CA ARG A 525 23.47 37.63 -73.83
C ARG A 525 24.77 38.12 -73.18
N ARG A 526 25.27 37.41 -72.16
CA ARG A 526 26.57 37.71 -71.52
C ARG A 526 27.77 37.38 -72.41
N THR A 527 27.60 36.69 -73.53
CA THR A 527 28.65 36.44 -74.53
C THR A 527 28.58 37.46 -75.66
N VAL A 528 27.38 37.82 -76.12
CA VAL A 528 27.15 38.94 -77.06
C VAL A 528 27.69 40.26 -76.50
N SER A 529 27.50 40.54 -75.21
CA SER A 529 28.09 41.75 -74.60
C SER A 529 29.62 41.71 -74.49
N LYS A 530 30.21 40.53 -74.20
CA LYS A 530 31.68 40.33 -74.18
C LYS A 530 32.33 40.50 -75.56
N LEU A 531 31.60 40.21 -76.64
CA LEU A 531 32.10 40.41 -78.01
C LEU A 531 32.31 41.89 -78.40
N ASN A 532 31.74 42.84 -77.63
CA ASN A 532 31.88 44.29 -77.83
C ASN A 532 31.66 44.72 -79.30
N ILE A 533 30.59 44.19 -79.91
CA ILE A 533 30.32 44.22 -81.36
C ILE A 533 30.35 45.66 -81.93
N GLY A 534 30.03 46.68 -81.13
CA GLY A 534 29.99 48.08 -81.58
C GLY A 534 31.34 48.75 -81.95
N LYS A 535 32.50 48.08 -81.82
CA LYS A 535 33.79 48.66 -82.23
C LYS A 535 34.79 47.65 -82.81
N ILE A 536 35.15 47.84 -84.08
CA ILE A 536 36.08 46.99 -84.83
C ILE A 536 37.52 47.41 -84.54
N ASN A 537 38.26 46.55 -83.84
CA ASN A 537 39.65 46.83 -83.44
C ASN A 537 40.69 46.06 -84.27
N HIS A 538 40.44 45.89 -85.57
CA HIS A 538 41.47 45.44 -86.53
C HIS A 538 42.38 46.62 -86.90
N ARG A 539 43.69 46.37 -86.99
CA ARG A 539 44.69 47.41 -87.32
C ARG A 539 44.38 48.06 -88.66
N ASP A 540 44.20 47.22 -89.67
CA ASP A 540 44.14 47.66 -91.06
C ASP A 540 42.78 48.26 -91.39
N TYR A 541 41.68 47.74 -90.82
CA TYR A 541 40.36 48.39 -90.86
C TYR A 541 40.41 49.84 -90.36
N ARG A 542 41.10 50.11 -89.24
CA ARG A 542 41.24 51.46 -88.71
C ARG A 542 42.01 52.37 -89.68
N LEU A 543 43.10 51.87 -90.26
CA LEU A 543 43.91 52.59 -91.25
C LEU A 543 43.12 52.90 -92.52
N TYR A 544 42.35 51.93 -93.04
CA TYR A 544 41.52 52.12 -94.21
C TYR A 544 40.34 53.07 -93.93
N LYS A 545 39.69 52.95 -92.76
CA LYS A 545 38.64 53.89 -92.32
C LYS A 545 39.13 55.33 -92.25
N GLU A 546 40.31 55.55 -91.66
CA GLU A 546 40.95 56.87 -91.60
C GLU A 546 41.23 57.42 -93.01
N ARG A 547 41.83 56.60 -93.90
CA ARG A 547 42.09 56.96 -95.32
C ARG A 547 40.79 57.33 -96.07
N ILE A 548 39.75 56.51 -95.97
CA ILE A 548 38.47 56.73 -96.67
C ILE A 548 37.75 57.99 -96.17
N CYS A 549 37.71 58.23 -94.85
CA CYS A 549 37.11 59.45 -94.31
C CYS A 549 37.86 60.74 -94.74
N ILE A 550 39.19 60.69 -94.86
CA ILE A 550 39.99 61.80 -95.37
C ILE A 550 39.66 62.09 -96.85
N ILE A 551 39.59 61.04 -97.70
CA ILE A 551 39.18 61.16 -99.11
C ILE A 551 37.77 61.77 -99.22
N GLN A 552 36.79 61.27 -98.45
CA GLN A 552 35.42 61.77 -98.47
C GLN A 552 35.33 63.27 -98.13
N SER A 553 36.10 63.76 -97.15
CA SER A 553 36.02 65.17 -96.77
C SER A 553 36.68 66.10 -97.79
N LEU A 554 37.80 65.69 -98.38
CA LEU A 554 38.43 66.42 -99.50
C LEU A 554 37.45 66.55 -100.69
N ARG A 555 36.73 65.47 -101.04
CA ARG A 555 35.66 65.47 -102.07
C ARG A 555 34.51 66.43 -101.74
N ARG A 556 34.14 66.60 -100.46
CA ARG A 556 33.09 67.55 -100.03
C ARG A 556 33.55 69.02 -100.04
N GLN A 557 34.82 69.31 -99.78
CA GLN A 557 35.33 70.69 -99.65
C GLN A 557 35.81 71.31 -100.97
N ARG A 558 36.20 70.51 -101.97
CA ARG A 558 36.52 70.99 -103.34
C ARG A 558 35.93 70.07 -104.42
N PRO A 559 34.67 70.27 -104.86
CA PRO A 559 33.99 69.40 -105.83
C PRO A 559 34.45 69.60 -107.29
N GLY A 560 35.75 69.83 -107.52
CA GLY A 560 36.32 70.11 -108.84
C GLY A 560 37.86 70.08 -108.88
N PHE A 561 38.50 69.39 -107.93
CA PHE A 561 39.94 69.19 -107.90
C PHE A 561 40.29 67.82 -108.50
N ASN A 562 41.37 67.70 -109.29
CA ASN A 562 41.72 66.42 -109.88
C ASN A 562 42.15 65.42 -108.79
N MET A 563 41.46 64.28 -108.68
CA MET A 563 41.62 63.37 -107.54
C MET A 563 42.65 62.27 -107.76
N GLU A 564 42.92 61.82 -108.99
CA GLU A 564 43.70 60.59 -109.22
C GLU A 564 45.13 60.62 -108.65
N ASP A 565 45.84 61.75 -108.74
CA ASP A 565 47.18 61.90 -108.15
C ASP A 565 47.16 61.82 -106.61
N ILE A 566 46.16 62.43 -105.99
CA ILE A 566 45.99 62.44 -104.52
C ILE A 566 45.53 61.07 -104.03
N LEU A 567 44.66 60.40 -104.77
CA LEU A 567 44.22 59.04 -104.47
C LEU A 567 45.41 58.06 -104.49
N ASN A 568 46.22 58.06 -105.55
CA ASN A 568 47.41 57.21 -105.64
C ASN A 568 48.37 57.43 -104.46
N ALA A 569 48.63 58.68 -104.06
CA ALA A 569 49.43 59.00 -102.87
C ALA A 569 48.80 58.47 -101.57
N ILE A 570 47.49 58.59 -101.38
CA ILE A 570 46.78 58.12 -100.19
C ILE A 570 46.81 56.59 -100.06
N PHE A 571 46.77 55.83 -101.17
CA PHE A 571 46.86 54.37 -101.11
C PHE A 571 48.27 53.86 -100.87
N HIS A 572 49.27 54.39 -101.58
CA HIS A 572 50.61 53.81 -101.63
C HIS A 572 51.63 54.43 -100.65
N GLU A 573 51.40 55.64 -100.12
CA GLU A 573 52.33 56.28 -99.18
C GLU A 573 51.86 56.31 -97.71
N TYR A 574 52.80 56.63 -96.81
CA TYR A 574 52.51 56.87 -95.40
C TYR A 574 51.73 58.17 -95.20
N MET A 575 50.70 58.15 -94.35
CA MET A 575 49.81 59.29 -94.06
C MET A 575 50.52 60.60 -93.66
N LYS A 576 51.75 60.51 -93.14
CA LYS A 576 52.56 61.69 -92.84
C LYS A 576 52.96 62.47 -94.11
N HIS A 577 53.37 61.77 -95.16
CA HIS A 577 53.74 62.39 -96.44
C HIS A 577 52.51 62.91 -97.20
N VAL A 578 51.35 62.24 -97.10
CA VAL A 578 50.08 62.77 -97.62
C VAL A 578 49.78 64.19 -97.09
N LYS A 579 49.96 64.42 -95.78
CA LYS A 579 49.78 65.74 -95.15
C LYS A 579 50.89 66.75 -95.53
N GLU A 580 52.03 66.30 -96.04
CA GLU A 580 53.14 67.15 -96.52
C GLU A 580 52.95 67.52 -98.01
N THR A 581 52.64 66.56 -98.88
CA THR A 581 52.38 66.77 -100.32
C THR A 581 51.18 67.68 -100.56
N ALA A 582 50.14 67.60 -99.72
CA ALA A 582 48.98 68.50 -99.76
C ALA A 582 49.32 69.97 -99.46
N ARG A 583 50.44 70.25 -98.75
CA ARG A 583 50.93 71.62 -98.50
C ARG A 583 51.78 72.16 -99.65
N ALA A 584 52.42 71.28 -100.43
CA ALA A 584 53.40 71.66 -101.44
C ALA A 584 52.79 72.29 -102.71
N MET A 585 51.51 72.05 -103.02
CA MET A 585 50.83 72.59 -104.21
C MET A 585 50.26 74.01 -104.01
N GLY A 586 50.66 74.73 -102.97
CA GLY A 586 49.97 75.96 -102.52
C GLY A 586 50.39 77.27 -103.20
N THR A 587 51.60 77.38 -103.76
CA THR A 587 52.20 78.67 -104.16
C THR A 587 52.84 78.63 -105.55
N THR A 588 52.91 79.79 -106.22
CA THR A 588 53.47 79.95 -107.58
C THR A 588 54.38 81.17 -107.67
N GLN A 589 55.49 81.08 -108.42
CA GLN A 589 55.84 81.97 -109.56
C GLN A 589 57.32 81.86 -110.02
N HIS A 590 57.50 82.16 -111.31
CA HIS A 590 58.66 82.60 -112.11
C HIS A 590 60.13 82.21 -111.83
N GLU A 591 60.91 82.31 -112.91
CA GLU A 591 62.24 81.73 -113.12
C GLU A 591 63.45 82.59 -112.65
N GLN A 592 64.43 81.91 -112.01
CA GLN A 592 65.89 81.91 -112.32
C GLN A 592 66.72 83.23 -112.30
N PRO A 593 68.08 83.19 -112.37
CA PRO A 593 68.99 82.03 -112.43
C PRO A 593 70.16 81.98 -111.40
N ASN A 594 70.73 80.78 -111.28
CA ASN A 594 72.16 80.45 -111.07
C ASN A 594 72.91 80.66 -109.71
N ARG A 595 73.19 79.49 -109.09
CA ARG A 595 74.52 78.93 -108.78
C ARG A 595 75.24 79.19 -107.43
N PHE A 596 75.15 78.13 -106.61
CA PHE A 596 76.26 77.24 -106.17
C PHE A 596 76.99 77.48 -104.83
N VAL A 597 77.15 76.36 -104.09
CA VAL A 597 77.95 76.11 -102.86
C VAL A 597 77.51 76.89 -101.60
N GLY A 598 77.38 76.29 -100.41
CA GLY A 598 77.38 74.87 -100.05
C GLY A 598 77.86 74.59 -98.61
N LYS A 599 77.25 73.58 -97.96
CA LYS A 599 77.62 72.91 -96.68
C LYS A 599 77.33 73.61 -95.33
N THR A 600 76.43 72.96 -94.59
CA THR A 600 76.51 72.54 -93.16
C THR A 600 76.50 73.54 -91.99
N PHE A 601 75.67 73.21 -90.98
CA PHE A 601 75.54 73.77 -89.62
C PHE A 601 75.08 75.26 -89.54
N GLY A 602 74.30 75.69 -88.53
CA GLY A 602 73.59 74.89 -87.53
C GLY A 602 73.02 75.70 -86.35
N ALA A 603 71.71 75.50 -86.08
CA ALA A 603 70.97 75.86 -84.85
C ALA A 603 70.68 77.35 -84.50
N ILE A 604 69.55 77.53 -83.78
CA ILE A 604 69.10 78.70 -82.98
C ILE A 604 68.46 79.90 -83.73
N HIS A 605 67.17 80.11 -83.45
CA HIS A 605 66.38 81.37 -83.32
C HIS A 605 66.94 82.68 -83.94
N SER A 606 66.19 83.49 -84.71
CA SER A 606 64.80 83.93 -84.45
C SER A 606 64.21 84.86 -85.55
N LEU A 607 62.90 85.17 -85.42
CA LEU A 607 62.17 86.40 -85.83
C LEU A 607 61.86 86.68 -87.33
N VAL A 608 60.56 86.88 -87.59
CA VAL A 608 59.91 87.72 -88.65
C VAL A 608 60.27 87.38 -90.11
N SER A 609 59.38 86.79 -90.90
CA SER A 609 58.09 87.37 -91.33
C SER A 609 56.98 86.32 -91.54
N SER A 610 55.72 86.76 -91.56
CA SER A 610 54.54 85.88 -91.70
C SER A 610 53.59 86.35 -92.81
N GLU A 611 53.47 85.54 -93.86
CA GLU A 611 52.34 85.56 -94.80
C GLU A 611 51.31 84.46 -94.43
N PRO A 612 50.01 84.58 -94.80
CA PRO A 612 48.95 83.96 -93.99
C PRO A 612 48.58 82.50 -94.31
N ASP A 613 48.89 81.98 -95.50
CA ASP A 613 48.12 80.86 -96.08
C ASP A 613 48.41 79.45 -95.52
N SER A 614 49.36 79.31 -94.59
CA SER A 614 49.75 78.00 -94.02
C SER A 614 48.72 77.40 -93.05
N GLU A 615 47.96 78.24 -92.33
CA GLU A 615 47.18 77.81 -91.17
C GLU A 615 45.87 77.10 -91.52
N PHE A 616 45.34 77.31 -92.73
CA PHE A 616 44.05 76.76 -93.18
C PHE A 616 44.08 75.23 -93.37
N VAL A 617 45.12 74.70 -94.00
CA VAL A 617 45.22 73.28 -94.38
C VAL A 617 45.32 72.37 -93.15
N ASP A 618 46.08 72.80 -92.13
CA ASP A 618 46.38 71.97 -90.96
C ASP A 618 45.19 71.86 -89.99
N LYS A 619 44.24 72.79 -90.07
CA LYS A 619 42.95 72.69 -89.37
C LYS A 619 42.05 71.62 -90.01
N THR A 620 41.88 71.67 -91.33
CA THR A 620 41.03 70.72 -92.08
C THR A 620 41.42 69.26 -91.83
N PHE A 621 42.72 68.94 -91.77
CA PHE A 621 43.16 67.57 -91.48
C PHE A 621 42.87 67.12 -90.03
N ARG A 622 42.80 68.02 -89.05
CA ARG A 622 42.45 67.68 -87.67
C ARG A 622 40.95 67.51 -87.50
N ASP A 623 40.17 68.41 -88.07
CA ASP A 623 38.70 68.36 -88.03
C ASP A 623 38.17 67.06 -88.70
N THR A 624 38.88 66.55 -89.72
CA THR A 624 38.57 65.27 -90.38
C THR A 624 39.03 64.03 -89.61
N GLU A 625 40.19 64.07 -88.97
CA GLU A 625 40.69 62.99 -88.09
C GLU A 625 39.76 62.80 -86.87
N ILE A 626 39.26 63.91 -86.31
CA ILE A 626 38.21 63.92 -85.29
C ILE A 626 36.90 63.33 -85.86
N ALA A 627 36.42 63.80 -87.01
CA ALA A 627 35.17 63.31 -87.60
C ALA A 627 35.21 61.80 -87.90
N ALA A 628 36.31 61.29 -88.45
CA ALA A 628 36.53 59.86 -88.72
C ALA A 628 36.46 59.00 -87.44
N SER A 629 36.92 59.54 -86.31
CA SER A 629 36.84 58.86 -85.00
C SER A 629 35.45 58.90 -84.36
N THR A 630 34.60 59.85 -84.78
CA THR A 630 33.25 60.07 -84.21
C THR A 630 32.18 59.22 -84.90
N ILE A 631 32.36 58.89 -86.18
CA ILE A 631 31.45 58.01 -86.94
C ILE A 631 31.56 56.57 -86.40
N SER A 632 30.44 55.94 -86.07
CA SER A 632 30.43 54.54 -85.61
C SER A 632 30.88 53.57 -86.71
N ASP A 633 31.46 52.43 -86.33
CA ASP A 633 31.97 51.46 -87.31
C ASP A 633 30.86 50.86 -88.17
N ALA A 634 29.65 50.72 -87.61
CA ALA A 634 28.44 50.29 -88.32
C ALA A 634 27.97 51.31 -89.36
N HIS A 635 27.86 52.59 -88.99
CA HIS A 635 27.43 53.64 -89.92
C HIS A 635 28.49 53.92 -90.99
N PHE A 636 29.77 53.80 -90.65
CA PHE A 636 30.87 53.87 -91.61
C PHE A 636 30.81 52.72 -92.62
N LEU A 637 30.63 51.47 -92.18
CA LEU A 637 30.54 50.31 -93.08
C LEU A 637 29.33 50.39 -94.01
N ALA A 638 28.17 50.81 -93.51
CA ALA A 638 26.96 50.99 -94.32
C ALA A 638 27.07 52.14 -95.34
N GLY A 639 27.92 53.14 -95.07
CA GLY A 639 28.20 54.25 -96.00
C GLY A 639 29.38 53.99 -96.95
N LEU A 640 29.84 52.75 -97.11
CA LEU A 640 30.86 52.39 -98.11
C LEU A 640 30.26 52.19 -99.51
N ASP A 641 29.01 51.75 -99.58
CA ASP A 641 28.33 51.41 -100.83
C ASP A 641 28.16 52.67 -101.71
N ASP A 642 27.89 53.84 -101.09
CA ASP A 642 27.88 55.18 -101.71
C ASP A 642 29.26 55.66 -102.25
N ILE A 643 30.34 54.89 -102.05
CA ILE A 643 31.71 55.20 -102.47
C ILE A 643 32.15 54.33 -103.65
N GLU A 644 31.43 53.24 -103.92
CA GLU A 644 31.85 52.15 -104.82
C GLU A 644 31.75 52.52 -106.32
N GLU A 645 31.20 53.70 -106.65
CA GLU A 645 31.11 54.28 -108.02
C GLU A 645 32.46 54.62 -108.68
N LEU A 646 33.61 54.40 -108.02
CA LEU A 646 34.94 54.73 -108.52
C LEU A 646 35.84 53.47 -108.55
N PRO A 647 36.33 53.00 -109.73
CA PRO A 647 37.07 51.74 -109.85
C PRO A 647 38.32 51.61 -108.97
N ILE A 648 38.96 52.74 -108.62
CA ILE A 648 40.13 52.75 -107.73
C ILE A 648 39.72 52.47 -106.27
N MET A 649 38.49 52.82 -105.86
CA MET A 649 38.00 52.63 -104.49
C MET A 649 37.56 51.19 -104.20
N GLU A 650 37.12 50.45 -105.21
CA GLU A 650 36.63 49.07 -105.11
C GLU A 650 37.63 48.18 -104.32
N THR A 651 38.92 48.33 -104.59
CA THR A 651 39.99 47.59 -103.88
C THR A 651 40.07 47.90 -102.39
N ILE A 652 40.13 49.18 -101.97
CA ILE A 652 40.19 49.52 -100.54
C ILE A 652 38.86 49.25 -99.83
N VAL A 653 37.71 49.36 -100.51
CA VAL A 653 36.40 49.03 -99.95
C VAL A 653 36.31 47.52 -99.69
N ALA A 654 36.74 46.68 -100.65
CA ALA A 654 36.86 45.24 -100.47
C ALA A 654 37.82 44.88 -99.33
N ASP A 655 39.03 45.46 -99.27
CA ASP A 655 40.00 45.25 -98.18
C ASP A 655 39.45 45.72 -96.82
N THR A 656 38.64 46.78 -96.77
CA THR A 656 38.00 47.28 -95.55
C THR A 656 36.92 46.32 -95.06
N ARG A 657 36.04 45.85 -95.97
CA ARG A 657 35.03 44.82 -95.68
C ARG A 657 35.73 43.51 -95.22
N ALA A 658 36.83 43.11 -95.86
CA ALA A 658 37.61 41.92 -95.50
C ALA A 658 38.32 42.05 -94.14
N ALA A 659 38.94 43.20 -93.83
CA ALA A 659 39.56 43.47 -92.53
C ALA A 659 38.54 43.49 -91.38
N ALA A 660 37.31 43.94 -91.65
CA ALA A 660 36.20 43.86 -90.70
C ALA A 660 35.77 42.39 -90.45
N LEU A 661 35.60 41.57 -91.50
CA LEU A 661 35.29 40.14 -91.35
C LEU A 661 36.40 39.38 -90.61
N ASN A 662 37.67 39.69 -90.88
CA ASN A 662 38.82 39.10 -90.21
C ASN A 662 38.96 39.53 -88.73
N HIS A 663 38.29 40.60 -88.30
CA HIS A 663 38.14 40.92 -86.88
C HIS A 663 37.20 39.93 -86.18
N PHE A 664 36.04 39.66 -86.78
CA PHE A 664 34.98 38.88 -86.14
C PHE A 664 35.20 37.38 -86.20
N ARG A 665 35.78 36.84 -87.29
CA ARG A 665 36.00 35.38 -87.45
C ARG A 665 36.77 34.73 -86.28
N PRO A 666 37.95 35.22 -85.83
CA PRO A 666 38.67 34.62 -84.71
C PRO A 666 37.95 34.78 -83.36
N LEU A 667 37.20 35.88 -83.18
CA LEU A 667 36.39 36.12 -82.00
C LEU A 667 35.21 35.14 -81.93
N LEU A 668 34.48 34.95 -83.03
CA LEU A 668 33.42 33.95 -83.15
C LEU A 668 33.94 32.56 -82.78
N THR A 669 35.00 32.06 -83.43
CA THR A 669 35.55 30.71 -83.14
C THR A 669 35.91 30.52 -81.66
N ARG A 670 36.55 31.53 -81.04
CA ARG A 670 36.90 31.49 -79.60
C ARG A 670 35.67 31.52 -78.70
N HIS A 671 34.72 32.40 -78.98
CA HIS A 671 33.54 32.60 -78.14
C HIS A 671 32.51 31.49 -78.30
N ILE A 672 32.34 30.91 -79.50
CA ILE A 672 31.52 29.71 -79.73
C ILE A 672 32.06 28.54 -78.89
N LYS A 673 33.36 28.20 -79.00
CA LYS A 673 33.95 27.11 -78.19
C LYS A 673 33.78 27.32 -76.68
N THR A 674 33.87 28.56 -76.21
CA THR A 674 33.64 28.93 -74.80
C THR A 674 32.17 28.83 -74.40
N LEU A 675 31.25 29.23 -75.30
CA LEU A 675 29.81 29.22 -75.09
C LEU A 675 29.27 27.79 -75.12
N THR A 676 29.67 26.94 -76.08
CA THR A 676 29.31 25.51 -76.13
C THR A 676 29.68 24.80 -74.83
N HIS A 677 30.89 25.02 -74.29
CA HIS A 677 31.28 24.45 -73.00
C HIS A 677 30.43 24.98 -71.83
N SER A 678 30.10 26.28 -71.81
CA SER A 678 29.26 26.87 -70.77
C SER A 678 27.82 26.35 -70.84
N VAL A 679 27.28 26.20 -72.04
CA VAL A 679 25.94 25.66 -72.33
C VAL A 679 25.85 24.18 -71.94
N LEU A 680 26.81 23.36 -72.37
CA LEU A 680 26.91 21.95 -72.01
C LEU A 680 26.97 21.77 -70.48
N ARG A 681 27.72 22.63 -69.78
CA ARG A 681 27.75 22.62 -68.31
C ARG A 681 26.39 22.99 -67.70
N ILE A 682 25.73 24.05 -68.16
CA ILE A 682 24.39 24.45 -67.67
C ILE A 682 23.37 23.33 -67.86
N GLN A 683 23.34 22.70 -69.04
CA GLN A 683 22.47 21.54 -69.31
C GLN A 683 22.79 20.37 -68.37
N THR A 684 24.09 20.07 -68.17
CA THR A 684 24.56 19.00 -67.29
C THR A 684 24.14 19.26 -65.85
N ASP A 685 24.46 20.43 -65.28
CA ASP A 685 24.17 20.78 -63.89
C ASP A 685 22.65 20.76 -63.62
N GLN A 686 21.83 21.30 -64.53
CA GLN A 686 20.37 21.28 -64.37
C GLN A 686 19.77 19.87 -64.53
N CYS A 687 20.27 19.05 -65.46
CA CYS A 687 19.82 17.66 -65.61
C CYS A 687 20.20 16.80 -64.41
N LEU A 688 21.43 16.92 -63.91
CA LEU A 688 21.89 16.24 -62.69
C LEU A 688 21.06 16.70 -61.49
N ALA A 689 20.79 18.00 -61.33
CA ALA A 689 19.94 18.52 -60.27
C ALA A 689 18.48 18.05 -60.38
N ARG A 690 17.98 17.75 -61.58
CA ARG A 690 16.66 17.13 -61.79
C ARG A 690 16.66 15.65 -61.40
N VAL A 691 17.66 14.88 -61.83
CA VAL A 691 17.83 13.47 -61.43
C VAL A 691 18.04 13.33 -59.92
N HIS A 692 18.85 14.19 -59.30
CA HIS A 692 19.03 14.21 -57.84
C HIS A 692 17.69 14.40 -57.11
N ARG A 693 16.88 15.38 -57.52
CA ARG A 693 15.55 15.62 -56.93
C ARG A 693 14.61 14.44 -57.13
N GLU A 694 14.54 13.88 -58.33
CA GLU A 694 13.65 12.76 -58.65
C GLU A 694 14.09 11.45 -57.97
N ALA A 695 15.39 11.18 -57.88
CA ALA A 695 15.94 10.04 -57.14
C ALA A 695 15.67 10.15 -55.64
N SER A 696 15.91 11.32 -55.02
CA SER A 696 15.59 11.54 -53.60
C SER A 696 14.09 11.44 -53.34
N ARG A 697 13.24 12.01 -54.21
CA ARG A 697 11.77 11.89 -54.12
C ARG A 697 11.32 10.43 -54.19
N LYS A 698 11.92 9.63 -55.07
CA LYS A 698 11.63 8.20 -55.23
C LYS A 698 12.14 7.37 -54.04
N GLU A 699 13.34 7.66 -53.52
CA GLU A 699 13.87 7.02 -52.32
C GLU A 699 12.99 7.31 -51.10
N GLU A 700 12.62 8.58 -50.88
CA GLU A 700 11.73 8.99 -49.78
C GLU A 700 10.35 8.35 -49.89
N GLN A 701 9.76 8.29 -51.10
CA GLN A 701 8.49 7.60 -51.34
C GLN A 701 8.58 6.09 -51.05
N GLN A 702 9.65 5.42 -51.49
CA GLN A 702 9.86 3.99 -51.20
C GLN A 702 10.10 3.73 -49.72
N GLN A 703 10.84 4.59 -49.02
CA GLN A 703 10.99 4.52 -47.57
C GLN A 703 9.68 4.82 -46.82
N ALA A 704 8.83 5.71 -47.33
CA ALA A 704 7.53 6.03 -46.73
C ALA A 704 6.58 4.84 -46.78
N GLU A 705 6.45 4.18 -47.93
CA GLU A 705 5.62 2.97 -48.04
C GLU A 705 6.19 1.80 -47.23
N LEU A 706 7.53 1.66 -47.14
CA LEU A 706 8.16 0.69 -46.23
C LEU A 706 7.86 0.99 -44.75
N ARG A 707 7.84 2.26 -44.33
CA ARG A 707 7.46 2.66 -42.96
C ARG A 707 6.00 2.29 -42.66
N LYS A 708 5.06 2.65 -43.54
CA LYS A 708 3.63 2.28 -43.40
C LYS A 708 3.46 0.77 -43.28
N LYS A 709 4.07 -0.01 -44.19
CA LYS A 709 3.99 -1.47 -44.17
C LYS A 709 4.50 -2.06 -42.85
N PHE A 710 5.66 -1.61 -42.38
CA PHE A 710 6.23 -2.07 -41.11
C PHE A 710 5.37 -1.70 -39.89
N ILE A 711 4.71 -0.53 -39.91
CA ILE A 711 3.75 -0.11 -38.89
C ILE A 711 2.50 -1.01 -38.92
N ALA A 712 1.93 -1.27 -40.10
CA ALA A 712 0.79 -2.17 -40.26
C ALA A 712 1.12 -3.61 -39.82
N GLU A 713 2.33 -4.10 -40.13
CA GLU A 713 2.83 -5.40 -39.65
C GLU A 713 2.91 -5.44 -38.11
N ILE A 714 3.43 -4.40 -37.45
CA ILE A 714 3.47 -4.33 -35.97
C ILE A 714 2.06 -4.29 -35.37
N ASN A 715 1.17 -3.44 -35.89
CA ASN A 715 -0.20 -3.32 -35.39
C ASN A 715 -0.95 -4.66 -35.50
N GLY A 716 -0.80 -5.36 -36.64
CA GLY A 716 -1.37 -6.69 -36.87
C GLY A 716 -0.80 -7.78 -35.95
N HIS A 717 0.52 -7.80 -35.72
CA HIS A 717 1.14 -8.78 -34.81
C HIS A 717 0.86 -8.48 -33.33
N SER A 718 0.67 -7.21 -32.96
CA SER A 718 0.41 -6.85 -31.56
C SER A 718 -1.01 -7.16 -31.10
N GLY A 719 -1.99 -7.23 -32.02
CA GLY A 719 -3.37 -7.60 -31.72
C GLY A 719 -3.62 -9.08 -31.45
N ALA A 720 -2.58 -9.93 -31.53
CA ALA A 720 -2.68 -11.38 -31.33
C ALA A 720 -2.40 -11.85 -29.88
N GLY A 721 -2.25 -10.92 -28.92
CA GLY A 721 -2.00 -11.23 -27.52
C GLY A 721 -3.00 -10.58 -26.57
N ASP A 722 -3.32 -11.28 -25.49
CA ASP A 722 -4.30 -10.87 -24.47
C ASP A 722 -3.67 -9.85 -23.49
N HIS A 723 -3.61 -8.58 -23.92
CA HIS A 723 -3.09 -7.48 -23.11
C HIS A 723 -4.24 -6.58 -22.65
N SER A 724 -4.32 -6.29 -21.34
CA SER A 724 -5.41 -5.51 -20.71
C SER A 724 -5.44 -4.02 -21.08
N HIS A 725 -4.48 -3.54 -21.85
CA HIS A 725 -4.31 -2.14 -22.25
C HIS A 725 -3.95 -2.05 -23.73
N THR A 726 -4.53 -1.06 -24.42
CA THR A 726 -4.14 -0.64 -25.78
C THR A 726 -3.35 0.66 -25.72
N PHE A 727 -2.20 0.73 -26.40
CA PHE A 727 -1.31 1.89 -26.44
C PHE A 727 -1.33 2.50 -27.85
N GLU A 728 -2.16 3.53 -28.03
CA GLU A 728 -2.40 4.25 -29.27
C GLU A 728 -1.37 5.40 -29.39
N ILE A 729 -0.48 5.38 -30.39
CA ILE A 729 0.59 6.38 -30.56
C ILE A 729 0.39 7.21 -31.84
N GLU A 730 0.09 8.50 -31.68
CA GLU A 730 -0.02 9.45 -32.79
C GLU A 730 1.33 10.05 -33.19
N SER A 731 2.12 10.51 -32.21
CA SER A 731 3.40 11.18 -32.47
C SER A 731 4.39 11.06 -31.30
N VAL A 732 5.68 11.01 -31.63
CA VAL A 732 6.79 10.80 -30.69
C VAL A 732 7.92 11.77 -31.01
N HIS A 733 8.42 12.49 -30.01
CA HIS A 733 9.46 13.52 -30.14
C HIS A 733 10.47 13.42 -28.97
N ASP A 734 11.75 13.68 -29.24
CA ASP A 734 12.75 13.83 -28.17
C ASP A 734 12.42 15.05 -27.29
N ALA A 735 12.54 14.92 -25.96
CA ALA A 735 12.25 16.03 -25.04
C ALA A 735 13.41 17.06 -25.03
N PRO A 736 13.15 18.36 -25.24
CA PRO A 736 14.23 19.35 -25.39
C PRO A 736 14.98 19.72 -24.10
N TYR A 737 14.59 19.18 -22.93
CA TYR A 737 15.12 19.55 -21.62
C TYR A 737 15.71 18.39 -20.79
N TYR A 738 15.54 17.13 -21.21
CA TYR A 738 16.00 15.95 -20.48
C TYR A 738 16.53 14.89 -21.47
N LEU A 739 17.77 14.42 -21.28
CA LEU A 739 18.46 13.53 -22.23
C LEU A 739 17.83 12.13 -22.43
N ASP A 740 16.91 11.73 -21.55
CA ASP A 740 16.37 10.37 -21.48
C ASP A 740 14.83 10.32 -21.29
N SER A 741 14.13 11.40 -21.66
CA SER A 741 12.66 11.41 -21.74
C SER A 741 12.15 11.77 -23.14
N VAL A 742 10.94 11.31 -23.43
CA VAL A 742 10.30 11.34 -24.75
C VAL A 742 8.93 11.97 -24.60
N GLN A 743 8.62 12.97 -25.42
CA GLN A 743 7.28 13.55 -25.52
C GLN A 743 6.43 12.71 -26.47
N ILE A 744 5.24 12.34 -26.02
CA ILE A 744 4.31 11.47 -26.76
C ILE A 744 2.94 12.15 -26.82
N ALA A 745 2.29 12.05 -27.98
CA ALA A 745 0.86 12.28 -28.10
C ALA A 745 0.17 11.00 -28.61
N GLY A 746 -1.03 10.74 -28.11
CA GLY A 746 -1.75 9.48 -28.29
C GLY A 746 -2.66 9.21 -27.11
N SER A 747 -3.05 7.95 -26.90
CA SER A 747 -3.83 7.54 -25.73
C SER A 747 -3.41 6.16 -25.21
N ARG A 748 -3.51 5.93 -23.90
CA ARG A 748 -3.46 4.57 -23.34
C ARG A 748 -4.84 4.20 -22.84
N VAL A 749 -5.35 3.08 -23.34
CA VAL A 749 -6.75 2.74 -23.21
C VAL A 749 -6.90 1.39 -22.52
N SER A 750 -7.44 1.42 -21.30
CA SER A 750 -7.86 0.22 -20.58
C SER A 750 -9.36 0.01 -20.75
N PHE A 751 -9.80 -1.24 -20.59
CA PHE A 751 -11.19 -1.56 -20.38
C PHE A 751 -11.39 -1.86 -18.90
N GLU A 752 -12.13 -1.02 -18.18
CA GLU A 752 -12.67 -1.42 -16.89
C GLU A 752 -13.82 -2.39 -17.15
N GLU A 753 -13.69 -3.61 -16.65
CA GLU A 753 -14.81 -4.55 -16.53
C GLU A 753 -15.97 -3.93 -15.73
N PRO A 754 -17.23 -4.34 -15.99
CA PRO A 754 -18.36 -3.97 -15.15
C PRO A 754 -18.14 -4.42 -13.69
N LYS A 755 -18.61 -3.61 -12.75
CA LYS A 755 -18.43 -3.79 -11.30
C LYS A 755 -19.73 -3.51 -10.56
N LEU A 756 -19.88 -4.10 -9.38
CA LEU A 756 -20.90 -3.68 -8.41
C LEU A 756 -20.30 -2.56 -7.55
N LYS A 757 -20.95 -1.39 -7.59
CA LYS A 757 -20.61 -0.26 -6.74
C LYS A 757 -21.40 -0.37 -5.44
N PHE A 758 -20.75 -0.80 -4.37
CA PHE A 758 -21.32 -0.80 -3.04
C PHE A 758 -21.18 0.61 -2.45
N THR A 759 -22.22 1.11 -1.78
CA THR A 759 -22.19 2.40 -1.07
C THR A 759 -22.72 2.23 0.34
N VAL A 760 -21.85 2.50 1.30
CA VAL A 760 -22.10 2.51 2.75
C VAL A 760 -22.62 3.88 3.14
N HIS A 761 -23.77 3.95 3.81
CA HIS A 761 -24.36 5.17 4.36
C HIS A 761 -24.26 5.11 5.88
N LEU A 762 -23.44 5.99 6.47
CA LEU A 762 -23.16 5.97 7.90
C LEU A 762 -24.29 6.62 8.72
N MET A 763 -24.73 5.93 9.77
CA MET A 763 -25.66 6.48 10.75
C MET A 763 -24.90 7.37 11.74
N GLN A 764 -25.15 8.68 11.70
CA GLN A 764 -24.48 9.65 12.55
C GLN A 764 -25.45 10.33 13.51
N LEU A 765 -25.07 10.41 14.78
CA LEU A 765 -25.76 11.16 15.82
C LEU A 765 -25.24 12.60 15.86
N THR A 766 -26.08 13.58 16.19
CA THR A 766 -25.58 14.96 16.38
C THR A 766 -24.85 15.09 17.71
N ALA A 767 -23.98 16.09 17.85
CA ALA A 767 -23.31 16.37 19.12
C ALA A 767 -24.28 16.60 20.29
N GLN A 768 -25.50 17.08 20.02
CA GLN A 768 -26.58 17.21 21.00
C GLN A 768 -27.15 15.83 21.39
N ASP A 769 -27.43 14.94 20.43
CA ASP A 769 -27.85 13.56 20.72
C ASP A 769 -26.79 12.84 21.58
N LEU A 770 -25.50 12.98 21.23
CA LEU A 770 -24.39 12.39 21.97
C LEU A 770 -24.33 12.87 23.42
N GLN A 771 -24.52 14.17 23.67
CA GLN A 771 -24.54 14.75 25.02
C GLN A 771 -25.79 14.32 25.81
N LEU A 772 -26.94 14.21 25.16
CA LEU A 772 -28.17 13.76 25.81
C LEU A 772 -28.09 12.29 26.23
N LEU A 773 -27.61 11.41 25.35
CA LEU A 773 -27.41 9.97 25.66
C LEU A 773 -26.37 9.73 26.76
N GLN A 774 -25.38 10.63 26.91
CA GLN A 774 -24.40 10.58 28.01
C GLN A 774 -24.99 11.03 29.37
N LEU A 775 -26.10 11.78 29.37
CA LEU A 775 -26.80 12.22 30.57
C LEU A 775 -27.95 11.26 30.95
N ASP A 776 -28.63 10.69 29.95
CA ASP A 776 -29.77 9.78 30.13
C ASP A 776 -29.88 8.81 28.93
N SER A 777 -29.63 7.52 29.19
CA SER A 777 -29.71 6.44 28.21
C SER A 777 -31.13 6.04 27.81
N SER A 778 -32.16 6.59 28.45
CA SER A 778 -33.57 6.41 28.06
C SER A 778 -33.99 7.33 26.90
N ILE A 779 -33.24 8.39 26.63
CA ILE A 779 -33.53 9.35 25.56
C ILE A 779 -33.46 8.65 24.19
N ILE A 780 -34.46 8.92 23.34
CA ILE A 780 -34.49 8.44 21.95
C ILE A 780 -33.77 9.48 21.06
N PRO A 781 -32.66 9.13 20.39
CA PRO A 781 -31.89 10.08 19.60
C PRO A 781 -32.43 10.21 18.16
N SER A 782 -31.93 11.21 17.42
CA SER A 782 -32.33 11.49 16.03
C SER A 782 -31.18 11.28 15.01
N PRO A 783 -30.81 10.03 14.69
CA PRO A 783 -29.74 9.71 13.74
C PRO A 783 -29.99 10.23 12.32
N LYS A 784 -28.90 10.51 11.60
CA LYS A 784 -28.90 11.12 10.26
C LYS A 784 -27.87 10.44 9.36
N PHE A 785 -28.27 10.14 8.13
CA PHE A 785 -27.41 9.52 7.13
C PHE A 785 -26.84 10.61 6.22
N ARG A 786 -25.67 11.14 6.58
CA ARG A 786 -25.02 12.29 5.88
C ARG A 786 -23.75 11.92 5.14
N ASN A 787 -22.91 11.09 5.74
CA ASN A 787 -21.67 10.63 5.12
C ASN A 787 -21.93 9.30 4.42
N SER A 788 -21.51 9.19 3.15
CA SER A 788 -21.51 7.94 2.41
C SER A 788 -20.14 7.69 1.77
N TYR A 789 -19.78 6.41 1.70
CA TYR A 789 -18.51 5.92 1.17
C TYR A 789 -18.79 4.81 0.16
N SER A 790 -18.22 4.89 -1.04
CA SER A 790 -18.39 3.86 -2.08
C SER A 790 -17.11 3.08 -2.34
N PHE A 791 -17.26 1.82 -2.73
CA PHE A 791 -16.18 0.98 -3.25
C PHE A 791 -16.71 0.01 -4.31
N ASN A 792 -15.84 -0.42 -5.22
CA ASN A 792 -16.21 -1.27 -6.34
C ASN A 792 -15.72 -2.72 -6.17
N VAL A 793 -16.59 -3.69 -6.47
CA VAL A 793 -16.35 -5.13 -6.39
C VAL A 793 -16.60 -5.78 -7.77
N PRO A 794 -15.71 -6.66 -8.29
CA PRO A 794 -15.88 -7.29 -9.61
C PRO A 794 -17.10 -8.22 -9.70
N LEU A 795 -17.69 -8.37 -10.89
CA LEU A 795 -18.86 -9.25 -11.09
C LEU A 795 -18.57 -10.72 -10.75
N GLY A 796 -19.44 -11.31 -9.93
CA GLY A 796 -19.32 -12.69 -9.46
C GLY A 796 -18.41 -12.85 -8.24
N TYR A 797 -17.97 -11.76 -7.61
CA TYR A 797 -17.69 -11.76 -6.18
C TYR A 797 -18.98 -11.43 -5.43
N SER A 798 -19.17 -12.02 -4.25
CA SER A 798 -20.28 -11.70 -3.34
C SER A 798 -19.76 -11.22 -1.99
N VAL A 799 -20.54 -10.40 -1.28
CA VAL A 799 -20.22 -9.94 0.07
C VAL A 799 -20.94 -10.84 1.07
N VAL A 800 -20.18 -11.64 1.83
CA VAL A 800 -20.72 -12.60 2.81
C VAL A 800 -20.99 -11.94 4.16
N ARG A 801 -20.10 -11.02 4.58
CA ARG A 801 -20.27 -10.23 5.81
C ARG A 801 -19.68 -8.84 5.61
N ALA A 802 -20.38 -7.82 6.07
CA ALA A 802 -19.90 -6.45 6.13
C ALA A 802 -20.27 -5.86 7.49
N GLN A 803 -19.27 -5.42 8.24
CA GLN A 803 -19.40 -4.93 9.62
C GLN A 803 -18.64 -3.61 9.76
N LEU A 804 -19.33 -2.57 10.24
CA LEU A 804 -18.75 -1.28 10.59
C LEU A 804 -18.13 -1.33 11.98
N LEU A 805 -17.02 -0.61 12.16
CA LEU A 805 -16.33 -0.45 13.43
C LEU A 805 -16.04 1.04 13.68
N ALA A 806 -15.74 1.37 14.94
CA ALA A 806 -15.29 2.71 15.32
C ALA A 806 -14.07 3.19 14.51
N GLY A 807 -14.02 4.51 14.27
CA GLY A 807 -12.94 5.15 13.49
C GLY A 807 -13.09 5.05 11.96
N GLU A 808 -14.33 4.86 11.47
CA GLU A 808 -14.67 4.67 10.06
C GLU A 808 -13.92 3.49 9.40
N LYS A 809 -13.77 2.39 10.15
CA LYS A 809 -13.27 1.10 9.65
C LYS A 809 -14.43 0.18 9.25
N ILE A 810 -14.17 -0.70 8.30
CA ILE A 810 -15.06 -1.77 7.85
C ILE A 810 -14.32 -3.12 7.81
N LEU A 811 -14.90 -4.13 8.44
CA LEU A 811 -14.60 -5.53 8.16
C LEU A 811 -15.45 -5.94 6.95
N LEU A 812 -14.81 -6.20 5.82
CA LEU A 812 -15.46 -6.66 4.60
C LEU A 812 -14.98 -8.08 4.28
N VAL A 813 -15.93 -9.00 4.13
CA VAL A 813 -15.66 -10.40 3.81
C VAL A 813 -16.33 -10.73 2.49
N THR A 814 -15.52 -11.07 1.49
CA THR A 814 -15.99 -11.43 0.14
C THR A 814 -15.66 -12.86 -0.22
N THR A 815 -16.44 -13.46 -1.10
CA THR A 815 -16.12 -14.73 -1.77
C THR A 815 -16.04 -14.53 -3.28
N ASN A 816 -15.12 -15.24 -3.95
CA ASN A 816 -15.04 -15.27 -5.41
C ASN A 816 -16.03 -16.29 -6.02
N ARG A 817 -16.02 -16.47 -7.35
CA ARG A 817 -16.89 -17.42 -8.07
C ARG A 817 -16.65 -18.91 -7.72
N VAL A 818 -15.48 -19.26 -7.19
CA VAL A 818 -15.14 -20.61 -6.68
C VAL A 818 -15.62 -20.76 -5.22
N GLY A 819 -15.80 -19.63 -4.54
CA GLY A 819 -16.15 -19.51 -3.13
C GLY A 819 -14.96 -19.32 -2.19
N ASP A 820 -13.75 -19.06 -2.71
CA ASP A 820 -12.60 -18.69 -1.87
C ASP A 820 -12.91 -17.40 -1.10
N LEU A 821 -12.66 -17.43 0.20
CA LEU A 821 -12.93 -16.35 1.13
C LEU A 821 -11.75 -15.35 1.14
N THR A 822 -12.06 -14.06 1.10
CA THR A 822 -11.07 -12.99 1.36
C THR A 822 -11.62 -12.03 2.40
N VAL A 823 -10.85 -11.82 3.47
CA VAL A 823 -11.21 -10.95 4.60
C VAL A 823 -10.35 -9.69 4.57
N TYR A 824 -10.99 -8.52 4.63
CA TYR A 824 -10.37 -7.20 4.73
C TYR A 824 -10.84 -6.51 6.02
N LEU A 825 -9.97 -5.78 6.71
CA LEU A 825 -10.35 -4.89 7.81
C LEU A 825 -9.62 -3.55 7.63
N GLU A 826 -10.28 -2.59 7.00
CA GLU A 826 -9.67 -1.36 6.48
C GLU A 826 -10.50 -0.12 6.77
N ARG A 827 -9.94 1.07 6.54
CA ARG A 827 -10.74 2.31 6.54
C ARG A 827 -11.70 2.35 5.35
N LEU A 828 -12.88 2.94 5.52
CA LEU A 828 -13.86 3.14 4.43
C LEU A 828 -13.32 3.97 3.25
N THR A 829 -12.29 4.79 3.47
CA THR A 829 -11.56 5.53 2.43
C THR A 829 -10.42 4.74 1.77
N ALA A 830 -10.01 3.60 2.35
CA ALA A 830 -8.90 2.77 1.87
C ALA A 830 -9.36 1.44 1.25
N ILE A 831 -10.58 0.98 1.56
CA ILE A 831 -11.11 -0.34 1.15
C ILE A 831 -11.12 -0.55 -0.38
N GLU A 832 -11.35 0.49 -1.19
CA GLU A 832 -11.23 0.38 -2.66
C GLU A 832 -9.78 0.13 -3.13
N GLY A 833 -8.80 0.71 -2.43
CA GLY A 833 -7.38 0.40 -2.62
C GLY A 833 -7.08 -1.06 -2.25
N ALA A 834 -7.59 -1.54 -1.11
CA ALA A 834 -7.39 -2.91 -0.67
C ALA A 834 -8.08 -3.96 -1.56
N LEU A 835 -9.26 -3.65 -2.13
CA LEU A 835 -9.97 -4.51 -3.08
C LEU A 835 -9.27 -4.58 -4.44
N THR A 836 -8.63 -3.50 -4.88
CA THR A 836 -7.86 -3.47 -6.14
C THR A 836 -6.47 -4.09 -6.01
N HIS A 837 -5.82 -3.96 -4.84
CA HIS A 837 -4.48 -4.47 -4.60
C HIS A 837 -4.51 -5.83 -3.91
N SER A 838 -4.32 -6.89 -4.72
CA SER A 838 -4.58 -8.29 -4.35
C SER A 838 -3.80 -8.88 -3.16
N GLY A 839 -2.93 -8.11 -2.49
CA GLY A 839 -2.17 -8.50 -1.30
C GLY A 839 -2.73 -8.01 0.05
N HIS A 840 -3.70 -7.09 0.08
CA HIS A 840 -4.19 -6.48 1.34
C HIS A 840 -5.25 -7.32 2.09
N GLY A 841 -5.82 -8.33 1.45
CA GLY A 841 -6.86 -9.19 2.03
C GLY A 841 -6.31 -10.55 2.49
N LYS A 842 -6.78 -11.05 3.64
CA LYS A 842 -6.49 -12.40 4.12
C LYS A 842 -7.28 -13.42 3.30
N LYS A 843 -6.61 -14.08 2.35
CA LYS A 843 -7.19 -15.12 1.49
C LYS A 843 -7.22 -16.49 2.18
N LEU A 844 -8.29 -17.22 1.94
CA LEU A 844 -8.65 -18.46 2.61
C LEU A 844 -9.43 -19.34 1.62
N ASN A 845 -8.78 -20.39 1.10
CA ASN A 845 -9.31 -21.18 -0.02
C ASN A 845 -10.41 -22.16 0.41
N ARG A 846 -11.44 -22.32 -0.45
CA ARG A 846 -12.65 -23.08 -0.10
C ARG A 846 -12.43 -24.57 0.02
N GLU A 847 -11.55 -25.19 -0.77
CA GLU A 847 -11.32 -26.65 -0.74
C GLU A 847 -10.84 -27.11 0.65
N LYS A 848 -9.98 -26.29 1.27
CA LYS A 848 -9.46 -26.53 2.62
C LYS A 848 -10.54 -26.35 3.69
N ILE A 849 -11.34 -25.29 3.59
CA ILE A 849 -12.28 -24.87 4.62
C ILE A 849 -13.62 -25.61 4.52
N GLY A 850 -14.15 -25.85 3.33
CA GLY A 850 -15.54 -26.28 3.13
C GLY A 850 -16.52 -25.12 3.33
N ASP A 851 -17.75 -25.42 3.75
CA ASP A 851 -18.73 -24.41 4.13
C ASP A 851 -18.55 -23.99 5.60
N PHE A 852 -18.87 -22.72 5.89
CA PHE A 852 -18.44 -22.06 7.12
C PHE A 852 -19.44 -21.04 7.66
N VAL A 853 -19.38 -20.79 8.97
CA VAL A 853 -20.04 -19.67 9.67
C VAL A 853 -18.98 -18.72 10.22
N LEU A 854 -19.25 -17.41 10.16
CA LEU A 854 -18.34 -16.35 10.60
C LEU A 854 -18.82 -15.70 11.89
N ALA A 855 -17.97 -15.65 12.92
CA ALA A 855 -18.14 -14.84 14.12
C ALA A 855 -17.01 -13.81 14.22
N PHE A 856 -17.32 -12.57 14.62
CA PHE A 856 -16.34 -11.52 14.84
C PHE A 856 -16.69 -10.71 16.11
N GLU A 857 -15.68 -10.34 16.90
CA GLU A 857 -15.78 -9.50 18.10
C GLU A 857 -14.89 -8.26 17.93
N GLU A 858 -15.43 -7.07 18.17
CA GLU A 858 -14.77 -5.81 17.78
C GLU A 858 -13.66 -5.35 18.74
N SER A 859 -13.78 -5.59 20.05
CA SER A 859 -12.81 -5.04 21.02
C SER A 859 -11.46 -5.73 20.98
N LYS A 860 -11.45 -7.05 20.76
CA LYS A 860 -10.26 -7.89 20.55
C LYS A 860 -9.93 -8.08 19.07
N ARG A 861 -10.80 -7.60 18.17
CA ARG A 861 -10.69 -7.73 16.70
C ARG A 861 -10.47 -9.17 16.25
N MET A 862 -11.19 -10.08 16.88
CA MET A 862 -11.02 -11.52 16.73
C MET A 862 -12.06 -12.08 15.76
N LEU A 863 -11.61 -12.80 14.74
CA LEU A 863 -12.43 -13.50 13.76
C LEU A 863 -12.34 -15.00 14.01
N SER A 864 -13.47 -15.66 14.24
CA SER A 864 -13.58 -17.13 14.23
C SER A 864 -14.34 -17.57 12.99
N ILE A 865 -13.74 -18.51 12.25
CA ILE A 865 -14.34 -19.17 11.09
C ILE A 865 -14.61 -20.61 11.51
N VAL A 866 -15.88 -20.95 11.64
CA VAL A 866 -16.34 -22.27 12.06
C VAL A 866 -16.71 -23.06 10.82
N VAL A 867 -15.94 -24.10 10.51
CA VAL A 867 -16.28 -25.06 9.45
C VAL A 867 -17.48 -25.88 9.92
N THR A 868 -18.57 -25.86 9.15
CA THR A 868 -19.87 -26.37 9.60
C THR A 868 -19.86 -27.88 9.80
N GLU A 869 -19.42 -28.65 8.81
CA GLU A 869 -19.46 -30.12 8.80
C GLU A 869 -18.19 -30.77 9.38
N LYS A 870 -17.01 -30.20 9.11
CA LYS A 870 -15.73 -30.71 9.67
C LYS A 870 -15.55 -30.38 11.15
N LEU A 871 -16.43 -29.55 11.73
CA LEU A 871 -16.41 -29.14 13.14
C LEU A 871 -15.06 -28.54 13.59
N LEU A 872 -14.43 -27.75 12.71
CA LEU A 872 -13.14 -27.07 12.95
C LEU A 872 -13.35 -25.57 13.16
N VAL A 873 -12.76 -24.99 14.21
CA VAL A 873 -12.73 -23.54 14.41
C VAL A 873 -11.34 -23.00 14.10
N HIS A 874 -11.26 -22.09 13.13
CA HIS A 874 -10.05 -21.31 12.82
C HIS A 874 -10.21 -19.90 13.40
N THR A 875 -9.43 -19.58 14.44
CA THR A 875 -9.43 -18.25 15.05
C THR A 875 -8.27 -17.40 14.51
N PHE A 876 -8.56 -16.15 14.17
CA PHE A 876 -7.61 -15.14 13.72
C PHE A 876 -7.76 -13.86 14.55
N VAL A 877 -6.65 -13.18 14.82
CA VAL A 877 -6.64 -11.86 15.48
C VAL A 877 -6.03 -10.84 14.52
N TYR A 878 -6.62 -9.63 14.46
CA TYR A 878 -6.13 -8.56 13.59
C TYR A 878 -5.10 -7.65 14.28
N ASP A 879 -3.90 -7.61 13.69
CA ASP A 879 -2.82 -6.68 14.04
C ASP A 879 -2.75 -5.54 12.99
N ASP A 880 -2.65 -4.27 13.42
CA ASP A 880 -2.60 -3.11 12.48
C ASP A 880 -1.33 -3.08 11.60
N THR A 881 -0.30 -3.89 11.89
CA THR A 881 0.95 -4.00 11.10
C THR A 881 1.04 -5.30 10.28
N ARG A 882 0.39 -6.38 10.73
CA ARG A 882 0.47 -7.72 10.09
C ARG A 882 -0.88 -8.25 9.56
N GLY A 883 -1.97 -7.51 9.71
CA GLY A 883 -3.31 -7.96 9.35
C GLY A 883 -3.78 -9.16 10.19
N PHE A 884 -4.64 -10.00 9.61
CA PHE A 884 -5.16 -11.21 10.28
C PHE A 884 -4.09 -12.30 10.44
N GLN A 885 -3.63 -12.49 11.66
CA GLN A 885 -2.73 -13.57 12.07
C GLN A 885 -3.52 -14.74 12.70
N ALA A 886 -3.07 -15.97 12.49
CA ALA A 886 -3.74 -17.15 13.05
C ALA A 886 -3.42 -17.29 14.54
N ASN A 887 -4.44 -17.49 15.38
CA ASN A 887 -4.30 -17.61 16.83
C ASN A 887 -4.27 -19.09 17.24
N GLY A 888 -3.14 -19.75 16.98
CA GLY A 888 -2.96 -21.19 17.22
C GLY A 888 -3.36 -22.07 16.03
N SER A 889 -3.49 -23.37 16.30
CA SER A 889 -3.98 -24.38 15.35
C SER A 889 -5.50 -24.38 15.25
N ALA A 890 -6.05 -25.09 14.26
CA ALA A 890 -7.49 -25.30 14.15
C ALA A 890 -8.00 -26.11 15.34
N ILE A 891 -9.02 -25.59 16.04
CA ILE A 891 -9.64 -26.27 17.19
C ILE A 891 -10.62 -27.30 16.64
N ASN A 892 -10.33 -28.58 16.86
CA ASN A 892 -11.23 -29.67 16.48
C ASN A 892 -12.31 -29.89 17.56
N LEU A 893 -13.58 -29.77 17.18
CA LEU A 893 -14.71 -29.94 18.07
C LEU A 893 -15.34 -31.34 18.04
N THR A 894 -14.95 -32.25 17.15
CA THR A 894 -15.65 -33.56 16.95
C THR A 894 -15.81 -34.35 18.25
N ARG A 895 -14.84 -34.29 19.17
CA ARG A 895 -14.92 -34.97 20.49
C ARG A 895 -16.05 -34.50 21.42
N TRP A 896 -16.80 -33.45 21.07
CA TRP A 896 -17.93 -32.93 21.85
C TRP A 896 -19.28 -32.96 21.09
N TYR A 897 -19.33 -33.51 19.86
CA TYR A 897 -20.52 -33.58 19.03
C TYR A 897 -20.66 -34.98 18.43
N PRO A 898 -21.88 -35.54 18.30
CA PRO A 898 -22.06 -36.81 17.61
C PRO A 898 -21.76 -36.68 16.11
N GLU A 899 -21.41 -37.78 15.45
CA GLU A 899 -21.18 -37.81 14.01
C GLU A 899 -22.40 -37.31 13.22
N GLY A 900 -22.14 -36.63 12.10
CA GLY A 900 -23.20 -36.00 11.29
C GLY A 900 -23.77 -34.69 11.84
N THR A 901 -23.29 -34.20 13.00
CA THR A 901 -23.64 -32.85 13.47
C THR A 901 -22.97 -31.78 12.61
N SER A 902 -23.70 -30.70 12.29
CA SER A 902 -23.10 -29.48 11.72
C SER A 902 -23.44 -28.24 12.56
N ILE A 903 -22.57 -27.23 12.53
CA ILE A 903 -22.85 -25.93 13.16
C ILE A 903 -23.71 -25.08 12.22
N SER A 904 -24.86 -24.63 12.72
CA SER A 904 -25.80 -23.76 12.00
C SER A 904 -25.50 -22.28 12.21
N HIS A 905 -25.13 -21.87 13.44
CA HIS A 905 -24.81 -20.49 13.78
C HIS A 905 -23.65 -20.39 14.78
N ALA A 906 -22.92 -19.28 14.73
CA ALA A 906 -21.88 -18.94 15.69
C ALA A 906 -21.83 -17.44 15.95
N CYS A 907 -21.68 -17.03 17.21
CA CYS A 907 -21.44 -15.63 17.59
C CYS A 907 -20.57 -15.54 18.85
N PHE A 908 -19.74 -14.51 18.97
CA PHE A 908 -19.02 -14.24 20.21
C PHE A 908 -19.97 -13.62 21.24
N ILE A 909 -19.79 -13.96 22.52
CA ILE A 909 -20.31 -13.15 23.62
C ILE A 909 -19.51 -11.84 23.61
N CYS A 910 -20.17 -10.70 23.43
CA CYS A 910 -19.49 -9.41 23.22
C CYS A 910 -18.45 -9.08 24.31
N GLY A 911 -17.27 -8.60 23.93
CA GLY A 911 -16.17 -8.28 24.86
C GLY A 911 -15.41 -9.47 25.45
N SER A 912 -15.81 -10.71 25.16
CA SER A 912 -15.24 -11.92 25.77
C SER A 912 -14.25 -12.68 24.86
N GLU A 913 -13.86 -13.89 25.26
CA GLU A 913 -13.15 -14.88 24.41
C GLU A 913 -14.00 -16.17 24.29
N GLU A 914 -15.31 -16.02 24.40
CA GLU A 914 -16.27 -17.12 24.44
C GLU A 914 -17.19 -17.09 23.21
N LEU A 915 -17.26 -18.22 22.53
CA LEU A 915 -17.96 -18.41 21.27
C LEU A 915 -19.20 -19.27 21.51
N LEU A 916 -20.39 -18.71 21.28
CA LEU A 916 -21.60 -19.52 21.14
C LEU A 916 -21.55 -20.28 19.83
N LEU A 917 -21.89 -21.56 19.89
CA LEU A 917 -22.10 -22.46 18.75
C LEU A 917 -23.51 -23.05 18.87
N VAL A 918 -24.31 -22.91 17.81
CA VAL A 918 -25.62 -23.57 17.68
C VAL A 918 -25.52 -24.66 16.64
N ASP A 919 -25.90 -25.88 16.98
CA ASP A 919 -25.80 -27.03 16.09
C ASP A 919 -27.08 -27.32 15.30
N SER A 920 -27.02 -28.33 14.43
CA SER A 920 -28.12 -28.84 13.61
C SER A 920 -29.25 -29.47 14.42
N PHE A 921 -29.02 -29.78 15.70
CA PHE A 921 -30.02 -30.29 16.65
C PHE A 921 -30.61 -29.18 17.54
N ALA A 922 -30.38 -27.91 17.15
CA ALA A 922 -30.81 -26.72 17.86
C ALA A 922 -30.26 -26.57 19.30
N GLN A 923 -29.18 -27.27 19.64
CA GLN A 923 -28.49 -27.06 20.92
C GLN A 923 -27.49 -25.91 20.79
N ALA A 924 -27.60 -24.95 21.70
CA ALA A 924 -26.73 -23.80 21.80
C ALA A 924 -25.75 -24.00 22.97
N ARG A 925 -24.44 -24.02 22.68
CA ARG A 925 -23.35 -24.32 23.62
C ARG A 925 -22.23 -23.29 23.54
N ILE A 926 -21.68 -22.89 24.68
CA ILE A 926 -20.65 -21.84 24.76
C ILE A 926 -19.27 -22.48 24.92
N TYR A 927 -18.39 -22.26 23.95
CA TYR A 927 -17.00 -22.68 23.97
C TYR A 927 -16.10 -21.53 24.45
N SER A 928 -15.24 -21.76 25.43
CA SER A 928 -14.24 -20.78 25.86
C SER A 928 -12.91 -21.03 25.15
N LEU A 929 -12.44 -20.04 24.36
CA LEU A 929 -11.11 -20.10 23.74
C LEU A 929 -10.00 -20.01 24.80
N THR A 930 -10.25 -19.41 25.96
CA THR A 930 -9.27 -19.27 27.04
C THR A 930 -9.06 -20.57 27.82
N THR A 931 -10.10 -21.41 28.01
CA THR A 931 -9.96 -22.72 28.69
C THR A 931 -9.93 -23.91 27.74
N MET A 932 -10.16 -23.70 26.44
CA MET A 932 -10.26 -24.73 25.39
C MET A 932 -11.33 -25.80 25.68
N GLN A 933 -12.40 -25.42 26.37
CA GLN A 933 -13.51 -26.30 26.78
C GLN A 933 -14.88 -25.64 26.61
N PHE A 934 -15.93 -26.46 26.49
CA PHE A 934 -17.31 -26.00 26.62
C PHE A 934 -17.66 -25.68 28.07
N ARG A 935 -18.52 -24.69 28.29
CA ARG A 935 -19.23 -24.51 29.57
C ARG A 935 -20.15 -25.71 29.82
N PRO A 936 -20.40 -26.11 31.08
CA PRO A 936 -21.35 -27.19 31.40
C PRO A 936 -22.79 -26.93 30.96
N ALA A 937 -23.22 -25.66 30.90
CA ALA A 937 -24.56 -25.29 30.47
C ALA A 937 -24.76 -25.42 28.96
N THR A 938 -25.81 -26.14 28.59
CA THR A 938 -26.35 -26.24 27.23
C THR A 938 -27.76 -25.67 27.21
N LEU A 939 -28.09 -24.85 26.21
CA LEU A 939 -29.42 -24.32 25.98
C LEU A 939 -30.07 -25.07 24.81
N ASN A 940 -31.18 -25.76 25.05
CA ASN A 940 -31.92 -26.46 24.01
C ASN A 940 -32.98 -25.52 23.41
N LEU A 941 -32.81 -25.11 22.16
CA LEU A 941 -33.78 -24.27 21.47
C LEU A 941 -34.89 -25.13 20.85
N ILE A 942 -36.12 -24.61 20.80
CA ILE A 942 -37.31 -25.32 20.29
C ILE A 942 -37.11 -25.80 18.83
N HIS A 943 -36.37 -25.02 18.05
CA HIS A 943 -35.91 -25.34 16.70
C HIS A 943 -34.70 -24.45 16.37
N THR A 944 -33.96 -24.81 15.32
CA THR A 944 -32.83 -24.03 14.82
C THR A 944 -33.29 -22.61 14.48
N PRO A 945 -32.67 -21.57 15.04
CA PRO A 945 -33.06 -20.19 14.78
C PRO A 945 -32.74 -19.78 13.34
N THR A 946 -33.43 -18.74 12.85
CA THR A 946 -33.08 -18.05 11.60
C THR A 946 -31.90 -17.10 11.77
N ALA A 947 -31.70 -16.55 12.99
CA ALA A 947 -30.52 -15.74 13.32
C ALA A 947 -30.24 -15.75 14.84
N VAL A 948 -28.98 -15.50 15.22
CA VAL A 948 -28.56 -15.31 16.61
C VAL A 948 -27.64 -14.10 16.75
N HIS A 949 -27.80 -13.35 17.83
CA HIS A 949 -27.03 -12.14 18.08
C HIS A 949 -26.65 -12.06 19.57
N SER A 950 -25.38 -11.80 19.89
CA SER A 950 -25.04 -11.23 21.20
C SER A 950 -25.49 -9.77 21.22
N THR A 951 -26.02 -9.32 22.35
CA THR A 951 -26.16 -7.88 22.60
C THR A 951 -24.77 -7.22 22.70
N PRO A 952 -24.62 -5.96 22.26
CA PRO A 952 -23.33 -5.25 22.34
C PRO A 952 -22.85 -4.96 23.77
N ASP A 953 -23.74 -4.95 24.77
CA ASP A 953 -23.36 -4.81 26.18
C ASP A 953 -22.78 -6.09 26.79
N GLY A 954 -22.94 -7.24 26.11
CA GLY A 954 -22.55 -8.55 26.63
C GLY A 954 -23.51 -9.14 27.68
N SER A 955 -24.75 -8.65 27.79
CA SER A 955 -25.75 -9.15 28.74
C SER A 955 -26.54 -10.36 28.24
N CYS A 956 -26.97 -10.38 26.97
CA CYS A 956 -27.90 -11.39 26.44
C CYS A 956 -27.50 -11.98 25.08
N LEU A 957 -27.93 -13.21 24.86
CA LEU A 957 -28.20 -13.79 23.55
C LEU A 957 -29.62 -13.44 23.13
N ILE A 958 -29.80 -12.93 21.92
CA ILE A 958 -31.11 -12.88 21.24
C ILE A 958 -31.15 -13.95 20.15
N THR A 959 -32.14 -14.83 20.19
CA THR A 959 -32.44 -15.78 19.11
C THR A 959 -33.67 -15.33 18.34
N ALA A 960 -33.61 -15.40 17.01
CA ALA A 960 -34.72 -15.10 16.12
C ALA A 960 -35.27 -16.38 15.49
N HIS A 961 -36.60 -16.56 15.53
CA HIS A 961 -37.31 -17.72 15.03
C HIS A 961 -38.47 -17.29 14.11
N ALA A 962 -38.55 -17.82 12.89
CA ALA A 962 -39.60 -17.50 11.94
C ALA A 962 -40.87 -18.34 12.19
N ARG A 963 -42.00 -17.67 12.43
CA ARG A 963 -43.32 -18.30 12.65
C ARG A 963 -44.32 -17.81 11.60
N GLY A 964 -44.25 -18.43 10.42
CA GLY A 964 -45.04 -17.99 9.25
C GLY A 964 -44.51 -16.65 8.73
N THR A 965 -45.39 -15.64 8.66
CA THR A 965 -45.03 -14.28 8.20
C THR A 965 -44.34 -13.41 9.26
N ASN A 966 -44.30 -13.87 10.52
CA ASN A 966 -43.86 -13.05 11.66
C ASN A 966 -42.59 -13.64 12.27
N LEU A 967 -41.65 -12.77 12.66
CA LEU A 967 -40.45 -13.16 13.38
C LEU A 967 -40.69 -13.04 14.89
N THR A 968 -40.50 -14.13 15.64
CA THR A 968 -40.50 -14.12 17.11
C THR A 968 -39.06 -14.04 17.63
N LEU A 969 -38.80 -13.16 18.60
CA LEU A 969 -37.49 -13.00 19.23
C LEU A 969 -37.55 -13.45 20.69
N THR A 970 -36.50 -14.12 21.16
CA THR A 970 -36.35 -14.55 22.56
C THR A 970 -34.97 -14.14 23.09
N ALA A 971 -34.93 -13.55 24.28
CA ALA A 971 -33.72 -13.14 24.98
C ALA A 971 -33.32 -14.14 26.07
N TYR A 972 -32.04 -14.51 26.13
CA TYR A 972 -31.45 -15.33 27.19
C TYR A 972 -30.26 -14.59 27.78
N HIS A 973 -30.28 -14.24 29.07
CA HIS A 973 -29.11 -13.64 29.70
C HIS A 973 -27.94 -14.64 29.70
N TRP A 974 -26.72 -14.20 29.36
CA TRP A 974 -25.52 -15.04 29.47
C TRP A 974 -25.18 -15.43 30.93
N ARG A 975 -25.89 -14.78 31.87
CA ARG A 975 -25.92 -14.98 33.32
C ARG A 975 -26.72 -16.22 33.75
N THR A 976 -27.83 -16.50 33.10
CA THR A 976 -28.76 -17.61 33.40
C THR A 976 -28.87 -18.61 32.24
N PHE A 977 -27.90 -18.58 31.33
CA PHE A 977 -27.81 -19.45 30.15
C PHE A 977 -27.94 -20.94 30.49
N GLY A 978 -28.87 -21.62 29.83
CA GLY A 978 -29.21 -23.04 30.07
C GLY A 978 -30.05 -23.31 31.33
N SER A 979 -30.43 -22.27 32.10
CA SER A 979 -31.29 -22.39 33.29
C SER A 979 -32.67 -21.77 33.14
N THR A 980 -32.98 -21.15 31.99
CA THR A 980 -34.27 -20.48 31.72
C THR A 980 -34.73 -20.74 30.28
N ASP A 981 -36.05 -20.78 30.08
CA ASP A 981 -36.67 -20.94 28.75
C ASP A 981 -36.58 -19.67 27.87
N GLY A 982 -36.04 -18.58 28.41
CA GLY A 982 -35.87 -17.29 27.75
C GLY A 982 -37.05 -16.34 27.92
N ILE A 983 -36.78 -15.05 27.73
CA ILE A 983 -37.74 -13.95 27.81
C ILE A 983 -38.23 -13.64 26.38
N PRO A 984 -39.51 -13.85 26.03
CA PRO A 984 -40.03 -13.47 24.72
C PRO A 984 -40.08 -11.94 24.58
N LEU A 985 -39.71 -11.42 23.41
CA LEU A 985 -39.78 -9.99 23.10
C LEU A 985 -40.98 -9.73 22.18
N ASP A 986 -42.07 -9.23 22.75
CA ASP A 986 -43.34 -8.94 22.05
C ASP A 986 -43.26 -7.68 21.16
N ILE A 987 -42.41 -7.74 20.13
CA ILE A 987 -42.25 -6.69 19.13
C ILE A 987 -43.17 -6.99 17.94
N LEU A 988 -44.27 -6.24 17.85
CA LEU A 988 -45.26 -6.39 16.78
C LEU A 988 -44.69 -5.97 15.41
N HIS A 989 -45.13 -6.67 14.36
CA HIS A 989 -44.84 -6.37 12.95
C HIS A 989 -43.36 -6.44 12.52
N LEU A 990 -42.54 -7.32 13.12
CA LEU A 990 -41.21 -7.64 12.58
C LEU A 990 -41.31 -8.48 11.29
N PRO A 991 -40.86 -7.98 10.12
CA PRO A 991 -40.94 -8.70 8.85
C PRO A 991 -39.84 -9.76 8.72
N VAL A 992 -40.24 -11.01 8.46
CA VAL A 992 -39.30 -12.17 8.34
C VAL A 992 -38.26 -11.98 7.24
N ASP A 993 -38.61 -11.30 6.14
CA ASP A 993 -37.71 -11.13 4.99
C ASP A 993 -36.57 -10.11 5.20
N GLN A 994 -36.60 -9.28 6.25
CA GLN A 994 -35.60 -8.22 6.46
C GLN A 994 -34.59 -8.62 7.54
N PRO A 995 -33.27 -8.42 7.31
CA PRO A 995 -32.27 -8.70 8.33
C PRO A 995 -32.36 -7.67 9.46
N LEU A 996 -32.75 -8.14 10.65
CA LEU A 996 -32.64 -7.38 11.89
C LEU A 996 -31.22 -7.47 12.43
N LEU A 997 -30.70 -6.38 12.99
CA LEU A 997 -29.40 -6.37 13.67
C LEU A 997 -29.46 -5.65 15.00
N LEU A 998 -28.72 -6.17 15.98
CA LEU A 998 -28.43 -5.45 17.23
C LEU A 998 -27.23 -4.53 17.01
N THR A 999 -27.32 -3.31 17.55
CA THR A 999 -26.23 -2.33 17.61
C THR A 999 -26.39 -1.51 18.89
N SER A 1000 -25.42 -0.67 19.21
CA SER A 1000 -25.46 0.20 20.39
C SER A 1000 -25.07 1.63 20.05
N LEU A 1001 -25.70 2.58 20.73
CA LEU A 1001 -25.52 4.00 20.44
C LEU A 1001 -24.56 4.65 21.45
N THR A 1002 -23.42 5.15 20.96
CA THR A 1002 -22.36 5.84 21.71
C THR A 1002 -21.55 4.98 22.69
N SER A 1003 -22.22 4.20 23.54
CA SER A 1003 -21.64 3.27 24.50
C SER A 1003 -22.39 1.94 24.43
N ARG A 1004 -21.71 0.83 24.73
CA ARG A 1004 -22.22 -0.55 24.51
C ARG A 1004 -23.53 -0.89 25.24
N ASN A 1005 -23.94 -0.10 26.24
CA ASN A 1005 -25.14 -0.29 27.06
C ASN A 1005 -26.46 0.28 26.48
N ILE A 1006 -26.41 1.11 25.43
CA ILE A 1006 -27.61 1.71 24.81
C ILE A 1006 -28.01 0.85 23.60
N VAL A 1007 -28.52 -0.35 23.89
CA VAL A 1007 -28.77 -1.40 22.88
C VAL A 1007 -30.04 -1.11 22.08
N HIS A 1008 -29.92 -1.13 20.75
CA HIS A 1008 -31.02 -1.01 19.79
C HIS A 1008 -31.06 -2.22 18.85
N LEU A 1009 -32.25 -2.82 18.72
CA LEU A 1009 -32.61 -3.67 17.59
C LEU A 1009 -33.03 -2.77 16.42
N VAL A 1010 -32.45 -2.96 15.24
CA VAL A 1010 -32.64 -2.07 14.07
C VAL A 1010 -33.16 -2.85 12.87
N ALA A 1011 -34.04 -2.21 12.08
CA ALA A 1011 -34.67 -2.71 10.86
C ALA A 1011 -34.72 -1.63 9.76
N LEU A 1012 -34.82 -2.04 8.49
CA LEU A 1012 -34.97 -1.14 7.32
C LEU A 1012 -36.31 -1.37 6.62
N ASP A 1013 -37.28 -0.50 6.92
CA ASP A 1013 -38.54 -0.40 6.19
C ASP A 1013 -38.29 0.30 4.85
N ILE A 1014 -38.17 -0.51 3.79
CA ILE A 1014 -37.88 -0.06 2.41
C ILE A 1014 -39.08 0.68 1.80
N ASP A 1015 -40.31 0.27 2.13
CA ASP A 1015 -41.53 0.85 1.57
C ASP A 1015 -41.80 2.25 2.17
N ALA A 1016 -41.50 2.45 3.46
CA ALA A 1016 -41.55 3.77 4.09
C ALA A 1016 -40.22 4.56 4.00
N GLN A 1017 -39.17 4.02 3.38
CA GLN A 1017 -37.82 4.60 3.29
C GLN A 1017 -37.21 4.98 4.65
N THR A 1018 -37.41 4.13 5.68
CA THR A 1018 -37.03 4.43 7.06
C THR A 1018 -36.20 3.33 7.72
N CYS A 1019 -35.13 3.75 8.40
CA CYS A 1019 -34.46 2.96 9.42
C CYS A 1019 -35.23 3.14 10.73
N GLN A 1020 -35.78 2.06 11.27
CA GLN A 1020 -36.50 2.06 12.54
C GLN A 1020 -35.77 1.20 13.56
N SER A 1021 -35.87 1.55 14.84
CA SER A 1021 -35.32 0.74 15.92
C SER A 1021 -36.28 0.56 17.09
N PHE A 1022 -35.97 -0.45 17.89
CA PHE A 1022 -36.53 -0.69 19.22
C PHE A 1022 -35.36 -0.70 20.20
N ALA A 1023 -35.37 0.17 21.20
CA ALA A 1023 -34.35 0.12 22.24
C ALA A 1023 -34.70 -1.02 23.22
N LEU A 1024 -33.70 -1.76 23.66
CA LEU A 1024 -33.87 -2.89 24.57
C LEU A 1024 -33.34 -2.46 25.94
N ASP A 1025 -34.24 -2.18 26.87
CA ASP A 1025 -33.86 -1.92 28.25
C ASP A 1025 -33.64 -3.28 28.94
N MET A 1026 -32.41 -3.53 29.37
CA MET A 1026 -31.97 -4.82 29.91
C MET A 1026 -31.60 -4.68 31.39
N THR A 1027 -32.45 -5.18 32.29
CA THR A 1027 -32.10 -5.28 33.71
C THR A 1027 -31.45 -6.63 33.99
N HIS A 1028 -30.41 -6.62 34.81
CA HIS A 1028 -29.72 -7.82 35.28
C HIS A 1028 -29.81 -7.88 36.80
N LYS A 1029 -29.86 -9.08 37.41
CA LYS A 1029 -30.06 -9.21 38.86
C LYS A 1029 -28.85 -8.71 39.66
N ALA A 1030 -28.89 -7.45 40.08
CA ALA A 1030 -27.84 -6.76 40.81
C ALA A 1030 -28.40 -6.07 42.07
N THR A 1031 -27.68 -6.26 43.18
CA THR A 1031 -27.82 -5.48 44.42
C THR A 1031 -26.65 -4.52 44.50
N GLU A 1032 -26.90 -3.22 44.39
CA GLU A 1032 -25.84 -2.21 44.39
C GLU A 1032 -25.52 -1.68 45.80
N PHE A 1033 -24.23 -1.34 45.98
CA PHE A 1033 -23.65 -0.87 47.23
C PHE A 1033 -22.70 0.30 46.96
N THR A 1034 -22.79 1.36 47.77
CA THR A 1034 -21.90 2.53 47.66
C THR A 1034 -21.04 2.70 48.91
N PHE A 1035 -19.85 3.30 48.71
CA PHE A 1035 -18.74 3.30 49.67
C PHE A 1035 -18.21 4.72 49.92
N LYS A 1036 -17.73 5.00 51.13
CA LYS A 1036 -16.96 6.22 51.47
C LYS A 1036 -15.79 5.90 52.39
N GLU A 1037 -14.64 6.50 52.08
CA GLU A 1037 -13.40 6.42 52.87
C GLU A 1037 -13.35 7.53 53.94
N LYS A 1038 -12.59 7.30 55.02
CA LYS A 1038 -12.29 8.31 56.05
C LYS A 1038 -10.86 8.14 56.54
N GLY A 1039 -9.98 9.09 56.18
CA GLY A 1039 -8.52 8.94 56.27
C GLY A 1039 -7.93 8.83 57.68
N ALA A 1040 -6.70 8.28 57.74
CA ALA A 1040 -5.95 8.02 58.96
C ALA A 1040 -4.96 9.15 59.34
N ARG A 1041 -4.48 9.12 60.60
CA ARG A 1041 -3.26 9.81 61.06
C ARG A 1041 -2.31 8.78 61.66
N GLY A 1042 -1.00 8.97 61.47
CA GLY A 1042 0.03 8.06 61.97
C GLY A 1042 0.41 8.26 63.45
N GLY A 1043 1.18 7.31 63.96
CA GLY A 1043 1.87 7.29 65.26
C GLY A 1043 3.23 6.59 65.11
N ALA A 1044 4.11 6.66 66.11
CA ALA A 1044 5.53 6.33 65.95
C ALA A 1044 5.99 5.05 66.69
N VAL A 1045 7.06 4.44 66.15
CA VAL A 1045 7.75 3.21 66.58
C VAL A 1045 8.27 3.24 68.02
N LYS A 1046 8.18 2.11 68.76
CA LYS A 1046 9.11 1.78 69.85
C LYS A 1046 9.09 0.30 70.32
N SER A 1047 10.31 -0.25 70.47
CA SER A 1047 10.79 -1.33 71.38
C SER A 1047 9.90 -2.54 71.73
N VAL A 1048 10.45 -3.75 71.53
CA VAL A 1048 9.87 -5.05 71.88
C VAL A 1048 10.55 -5.66 73.12
N ASP A 1049 9.73 -6.18 74.03
CA ASP A 1049 10.10 -7.22 75.03
C ASP A 1049 9.34 -8.51 74.71
N VAL A 1050 9.93 -9.66 75.05
CA VAL A 1050 9.57 -11.00 74.51
C VAL A 1050 8.96 -11.90 75.59
N THR A 1051 7.73 -12.37 75.36
CA THR A 1051 7.17 -13.61 75.96
C THR A 1051 7.54 -14.82 75.08
N ALA A 1052 7.32 -16.05 75.57
CA ALA A 1052 7.78 -17.26 74.89
C ALA A 1052 6.68 -18.10 74.20
N HIS A 1053 5.49 -18.27 74.81
CA HIS A 1053 4.46 -19.20 74.30
C HIS A 1053 3.01 -18.75 74.52
N ASN A 1054 2.73 -17.44 74.59
CA ASN A 1054 1.35 -16.94 74.70
C ASN A 1054 0.49 -17.27 73.47
N CYS A 1055 1.12 -17.58 72.33
CA CYS A 1055 0.47 -18.04 71.09
C CYS A 1055 -0.53 -19.20 71.24
N LEU A 1056 -0.44 -20.04 72.28
CA LEU A 1056 -1.44 -21.10 72.57
C LEU A 1056 -2.84 -20.55 72.91
N ILE A 1057 -2.91 -19.30 73.36
CA ILE A 1057 -4.15 -18.58 73.67
C ILE A 1057 -4.40 -17.49 72.60
N ASP A 1058 -3.36 -16.72 72.25
CA ASP A 1058 -3.47 -15.57 71.35
C ASP A 1058 -3.81 -15.94 69.90
N CYS A 1059 -3.59 -17.19 69.47
CA CYS A 1059 -3.97 -17.65 68.13
C CYS A 1059 -5.46 -17.48 67.80
N HIS A 1060 -6.34 -17.39 68.81
CA HIS A 1060 -7.76 -17.05 68.60
C HIS A 1060 -7.94 -15.58 68.20
N ALA A 1061 -7.24 -14.64 68.85
CA ALA A 1061 -7.19 -13.23 68.44
C ALA A 1061 -6.62 -13.08 67.02
N GLU A 1062 -5.59 -13.85 66.67
CA GLU A 1062 -5.01 -13.86 65.32
C GLU A 1062 -6.04 -14.29 64.27
N VAL A 1063 -6.83 -15.35 64.55
CA VAL A 1063 -7.93 -15.81 63.68
C VAL A 1063 -9.00 -14.72 63.50
N TRP A 1064 -9.45 -14.08 64.59
CA TRP A 1064 -10.47 -13.02 64.51
C TRP A 1064 -9.94 -11.74 63.85
N THR A 1065 -8.65 -11.46 63.97
CA THR A 1065 -7.97 -10.35 63.30
C THR A 1065 -7.82 -10.61 61.80
N ARG A 1066 -7.50 -11.84 61.39
CA ARG A 1066 -7.32 -12.20 59.97
C ARG A 1066 -8.63 -12.46 59.21
N PHE A 1067 -9.65 -13.04 59.83
CA PHE A 1067 -10.87 -13.50 59.15
C PHE A 1067 -12.16 -12.82 59.67
N PRO A 1068 -13.30 -12.91 58.96
CA PRO A 1068 -14.59 -12.47 59.49
C PRO A 1068 -15.04 -13.34 60.67
N VAL A 1069 -15.47 -12.70 61.76
CA VAL A 1069 -16.05 -13.40 62.93
C VAL A 1069 -17.43 -13.94 62.56
N LEU A 1070 -18.36 -13.06 62.22
CA LEU A 1070 -19.63 -13.42 61.58
C LEU A 1070 -19.43 -13.64 60.06
N PRO A 1071 -20.08 -14.65 59.45
CA PRO A 1071 -20.13 -14.78 57.99
C PRO A 1071 -21.09 -13.74 57.39
N ALA A 1072 -20.75 -13.18 56.22
CA ALA A 1072 -21.58 -12.18 55.53
C ALA A 1072 -22.91 -12.73 55.00
N VAL A 1073 -22.99 -14.05 54.79
CA VAL A 1073 -24.22 -14.78 54.48
C VAL A 1073 -24.36 -15.89 55.53
N GLN A 1074 -25.44 -15.84 56.31
CA GLN A 1074 -25.84 -16.97 57.17
C GLN A 1074 -26.64 -17.95 56.32
N ARG A 1075 -26.33 -19.25 56.41
CA ARG A 1075 -27.06 -20.30 55.68
C ARG A 1075 -28.32 -20.68 56.45
N GLU A 1076 -29.47 -20.18 56.02
CA GLU A 1076 -30.79 -20.55 56.55
C GLU A 1076 -31.12 -22.04 56.36
N THR A 1077 -30.37 -22.74 55.49
CA THR A 1077 -30.51 -24.17 55.18
C THR A 1077 -29.91 -25.14 56.22
N ILE A 1078 -29.37 -24.66 57.35
CA ILE A 1078 -28.87 -25.54 58.43
C ILE A 1078 -30.04 -26.05 59.27
N THR A 1079 -30.61 -27.19 58.87
CA THR A 1079 -31.72 -27.85 59.58
C THR A 1079 -31.36 -28.31 61.00
N SER A 1080 -30.06 -28.47 61.30
CA SER A 1080 -29.55 -29.00 62.57
C SER A 1080 -29.47 -27.98 63.73
N SER A 1081 -29.97 -26.75 63.55
CA SER A 1081 -29.80 -25.63 64.52
C SER A 1081 -30.36 -25.91 65.93
N THR A 1082 -31.41 -26.72 66.05
CA THR A 1082 -32.01 -27.14 67.33
C THR A 1082 -31.20 -28.20 68.09
N SER A 1083 -30.14 -28.74 67.49
CA SER A 1083 -29.29 -29.81 68.07
C SER A 1083 -27.84 -29.38 68.33
N ARG A 1084 -27.53 -28.08 68.24
CA ARG A 1084 -26.22 -27.52 68.59
C ARG A 1084 -26.17 -27.12 70.07
N CYS A 1085 -25.03 -27.36 70.70
CA CYS A 1085 -24.72 -26.90 72.05
C CYS A 1085 -24.03 -25.51 72.01
N PRO A 1086 -23.98 -24.76 73.12
CA PRO A 1086 -23.17 -23.55 73.22
C PRO A 1086 -21.70 -23.80 72.84
N ARG A 1087 -21.03 -22.77 72.33
CA ARG A 1087 -19.61 -22.86 71.99
C ARG A 1087 -18.77 -22.93 73.27
N THR A 1088 -17.78 -23.80 73.31
CA THR A 1088 -16.91 -23.97 74.48
C THR A 1088 -15.43 -24.00 74.09
N LEU A 1089 -14.60 -23.41 74.96
CA LEU A 1089 -13.15 -23.53 74.89
C LEU A 1089 -12.64 -24.05 76.24
N VAL A 1090 -12.02 -25.23 76.23
CA VAL A 1090 -11.54 -25.91 77.44
C VAL A 1090 -10.02 -26.03 77.41
N PHE A 1091 -9.36 -25.38 78.37
CA PHE A 1091 -7.91 -25.45 78.55
C PHE A 1091 -7.53 -26.61 79.48
N ILE A 1092 -6.77 -27.59 78.99
CA ILE A 1092 -6.28 -28.74 79.75
C ILE A 1092 -4.85 -28.47 80.18
N THR A 1093 -4.62 -28.39 81.49
CA THR A 1093 -3.34 -28.02 82.10
C THR A 1093 -3.28 -28.53 83.56
N ASP A 1094 -2.08 -28.69 84.11
CA ASP A 1094 -1.87 -29.13 85.50
C ASP A 1094 -1.99 -28.00 86.53
N ARG A 1095 -2.13 -26.74 86.10
CA ARG A 1095 -2.00 -25.53 86.92
C ARG A 1095 -2.86 -24.36 86.47
N ASP A 1096 -2.97 -23.36 87.34
CA ASP A 1096 -3.36 -21.98 87.05
C ASP A 1096 -4.73 -21.79 86.36
N HIS A 1097 -5.65 -22.73 86.59
CA HIS A 1097 -6.99 -22.80 85.96
C HIS A 1097 -7.82 -21.52 86.05
N GLN A 1098 -7.67 -20.76 87.14
CA GLN A 1098 -8.45 -19.54 87.38
C GLN A 1098 -8.10 -18.40 86.40
N VAL A 1099 -6.94 -18.44 85.76
CA VAL A 1099 -6.40 -17.31 85.00
C VAL A 1099 -6.79 -17.34 83.51
N PHE A 1100 -6.98 -18.53 82.94
CA PHE A 1100 -7.31 -18.72 81.52
C PHE A 1100 -8.64 -18.09 81.10
N ALA A 1101 -9.69 -18.23 81.92
CA ALA A 1101 -11.01 -17.70 81.58
C ALA A 1101 -11.06 -16.16 81.61
N PRO A 1102 -10.58 -15.44 82.65
CA PRO A 1102 -10.45 -13.99 82.63
C PRO A 1102 -9.60 -13.48 81.44
N HIS A 1103 -8.42 -14.07 81.24
CA HIS A 1103 -7.51 -13.64 80.18
C HIS A 1103 -8.12 -13.74 78.77
N PHE A 1104 -8.89 -14.80 78.49
CA PHE A 1104 -9.60 -14.93 77.22
C PHE A 1104 -10.77 -13.92 77.06
N HIS A 1105 -11.44 -13.56 78.15
CA HIS A 1105 -12.47 -12.50 78.12
C HIS A 1105 -11.86 -11.12 77.89
N ASP A 1106 -10.71 -10.81 78.50
CA ASP A 1106 -9.98 -9.56 78.23
C ASP A 1106 -9.46 -9.49 76.79
N LEU A 1107 -9.04 -10.62 76.23
CA LEU A 1107 -8.64 -10.77 74.83
C LEU A 1107 -9.81 -10.52 73.87
N ILE A 1108 -11.00 -11.07 74.13
CA ILE A 1108 -12.24 -10.74 73.40
C ILE A 1108 -12.55 -9.24 73.53
N ALA A 1109 -12.56 -8.71 74.75
CA ALA A 1109 -12.94 -7.32 75.00
C ALA A 1109 -11.92 -6.31 74.41
N HIS A 1110 -10.63 -6.64 74.35
CA HIS A 1110 -9.64 -5.85 73.62
C HIS A 1110 -9.90 -5.91 72.11
N PHE A 1111 -10.17 -7.09 71.55
CA PHE A 1111 -10.51 -7.24 70.14
C PHE A 1111 -11.76 -6.44 69.77
N GLU A 1112 -12.83 -6.48 70.57
CA GLU A 1112 -14.07 -5.72 70.31
C GLU A 1112 -13.91 -4.20 70.45
N ARG A 1113 -13.01 -3.72 71.31
CA ARG A 1113 -12.68 -2.28 71.42
C ARG A 1113 -11.84 -1.76 70.24
N THR A 1114 -10.99 -2.61 69.63
CA THR A 1114 -10.01 -2.22 68.60
C THR A 1114 -10.43 -2.57 67.18
N SER A 1115 -11.25 -3.60 67.01
CA SER A 1115 -11.73 -4.10 65.72
C SER A 1115 -12.91 -3.29 65.20
N LYS A 1116 -13.03 -3.19 63.88
CA LYS A 1116 -14.21 -2.63 63.18
C LYS A 1116 -15.17 -3.72 62.68
N LYS A 1117 -14.93 -4.99 63.03
CA LYS A 1117 -15.73 -6.13 62.57
C LYS A 1117 -16.93 -6.34 63.50
N SER A 1118 -18.07 -6.70 62.94
CA SER A 1118 -19.20 -7.19 63.72
C SER A 1118 -18.89 -8.58 64.30
N THR A 1119 -18.84 -8.65 65.63
CA THR A 1119 -18.77 -9.90 66.40
C THR A 1119 -20.15 -10.44 66.73
N GLY A 1120 -21.09 -9.55 67.05
CA GLY A 1120 -22.37 -9.92 67.67
C GLY A 1120 -22.12 -10.64 68.99
N ASP A 1121 -23.09 -11.44 69.44
CA ASP A 1121 -22.91 -12.22 70.67
C ASP A 1121 -22.04 -13.48 70.47
N LEU A 1122 -21.43 -13.69 69.30
CA LEU A 1122 -20.77 -14.96 68.94
C LEU A 1122 -19.44 -15.21 69.68
N LEU A 1123 -18.72 -14.17 70.08
CA LEU A 1123 -17.51 -14.32 70.90
C LEU A 1123 -17.84 -14.34 72.40
N THR A 1124 -18.73 -13.44 72.83
CA THR A 1124 -19.16 -13.30 74.23
C THR A 1124 -20.01 -14.47 74.74
N SER A 1125 -20.56 -15.30 73.84
CA SER A 1125 -21.24 -16.57 74.19
C SER A 1125 -20.33 -17.80 74.24
N ILE A 1126 -19.02 -17.66 74.03
CA ILE A 1126 -18.06 -18.78 74.17
C ILE A 1126 -17.82 -19.05 75.66
N VAL A 1127 -18.23 -20.23 76.13
CA VAL A 1127 -18.00 -20.65 77.51
C VAL A 1127 -16.56 -21.14 77.67
N VAL A 1128 -15.73 -20.35 78.34
CA VAL A 1128 -14.32 -20.67 78.61
C VAL A 1128 -14.17 -21.35 79.96
N SER A 1129 -13.37 -22.41 80.02
CA SER A 1129 -13.02 -23.11 81.27
C SER A 1129 -11.63 -23.73 81.22
N ALA A 1130 -11.09 -24.12 82.37
CA ALA A 1130 -9.84 -24.86 82.48
C ALA A 1130 -9.97 -26.03 83.47
N THR A 1131 -9.27 -27.14 83.23
CA THR A 1131 -9.34 -28.34 84.07
C THR A 1131 -8.10 -29.23 83.92
N THR A 1132 -7.98 -30.25 84.78
CA THR A 1132 -6.91 -31.25 84.69
C THR A 1132 -7.17 -32.29 83.61
N TYR A 1133 -6.09 -32.88 83.06
CA TYR A 1133 -6.18 -34.01 82.14
C TYR A 1133 -7.02 -35.16 82.69
N ALA A 1134 -6.87 -35.50 83.99
CA ALA A 1134 -7.60 -36.60 84.61
C ALA A 1134 -9.12 -36.35 84.66
N ALA A 1135 -9.56 -35.12 84.98
CA ALA A 1135 -10.97 -34.76 84.98
C ALA A 1135 -11.56 -34.76 83.56
N PHE A 1136 -10.80 -34.26 82.57
CA PHE A 1136 -11.18 -34.28 81.16
C PHE A 1136 -11.30 -35.72 80.64
N ALA A 1137 -10.28 -36.56 80.83
CA ALA A 1137 -10.29 -37.96 80.40
C ALA A 1137 -11.46 -38.76 81.02
N ASN A 1138 -11.75 -38.57 82.32
CA ASN A 1138 -12.89 -39.21 82.97
C ASN A 1138 -14.24 -38.76 82.39
N THR A 1139 -14.35 -37.52 81.92
CA THR A 1139 -15.56 -37.00 81.25
C THR A 1139 -15.68 -37.50 79.81
N LEU A 1140 -14.53 -37.73 79.15
CA LEU A 1140 -14.44 -38.10 77.74
C LEU A 1140 -14.60 -39.61 77.49
N LEU A 1141 -14.10 -40.44 78.42
CA LEU A 1141 -14.00 -41.90 78.34
C LEU A 1141 -15.02 -42.66 79.21
N GLY A 1142 -15.85 -41.97 80.00
CA GLY A 1142 -16.91 -42.59 80.80
C GLY A 1142 -18.20 -42.82 80.01
N ASP A 1143 -19.08 -43.68 80.52
CA ASP A 1143 -20.40 -44.05 79.91
C ASP A 1143 -21.44 -42.90 79.89
N ALA A 1144 -21.01 -41.63 79.96
CA ALA A 1144 -21.87 -40.46 79.93
C ALA A 1144 -22.15 -40.01 78.48
N GLU A 1145 -23.37 -39.54 78.19
CA GLU A 1145 -23.67 -38.96 76.89
C GLU A 1145 -22.82 -37.72 76.63
N TRP A 1146 -22.04 -37.73 75.54
CA TRP A 1146 -21.29 -36.58 75.05
C TRP A 1146 -22.22 -35.37 74.80
N SER A 1147 -22.13 -34.36 75.66
CA SER A 1147 -22.88 -33.11 75.58
C SER A 1147 -22.22 -32.11 74.61
N VAL A 1148 -22.20 -32.46 73.33
CA VAL A 1148 -21.59 -31.66 72.24
C VAL A 1148 -22.57 -31.46 71.08
N SER A 1149 -22.32 -30.45 70.24
CA SER A 1149 -23.14 -30.15 69.07
C SER A 1149 -23.26 -31.36 68.14
N LYS A 1150 -24.49 -31.73 67.78
CA LYS A 1150 -24.78 -32.74 66.75
C LYS A 1150 -24.95 -32.07 65.39
N PHE A 1151 -24.29 -32.60 64.37
CA PHE A 1151 -24.38 -32.14 62.98
C PHE A 1151 -24.77 -33.31 62.08
N ARG A 1152 -25.48 -33.05 60.98
CA ARG A 1152 -25.56 -34.02 59.87
C ARG A 1152 -24.23 -34.09 59.12
N ALA A 1153 -23.82 -35.29 58.70
CA ALA A 1153 -22.51 -35.47 58.07
C ALA A 1153 -22.42 -34.77 56.68
N GLY A 1154 -23.53 -34.66 55.94
CA GLY A 1154 -23.58 -33.91 54.67
C GLY A 1154 -23.48 -32.40 54.88
N GLU A 1155 -24.33 -31.83 55.74
CA GLU A 1155 -24.26 -30.42 56.18
C GLU A 1155 -22.84 -30.05 56.68
N TRP A 1156 -22.22 -30.87 57.54
CA TRP A 1156 -20.89 -30.64 58.10
C TRP A 1156 -19.76 -30.75 57.06
N LEU A 1157 -19.79 -31.75 56.18
CA LEU A 1157 -18.82 -31.87 55.09
C LEU A 1157 -18.94 -30.70 54.10
N ALA A 1158 -20.15 -30.20 53.86
CA ALA A 1158 -20.38 -29.02 53.04
C ALA A 1158 -19.90 -27.72 53.71
N GLU A 1159 -19.96 -27.61 55.04
CA GLU A 1159 -19.28 -26.54 55.80
C GLU A 1159 -17.74 -26.66 55.62
N PHE A 1160 -17.15 -27.85 55.80
CA PHE A 1160 -15.72 -28.08 55.60
C PHE A 1160 -15.24 -27.65 54.21
N LEU A 1161 -15.83 -28.18 53.14
CA LEU A 1161 -15.43 -27.86 51.77
C LEU A 1161 -15.57 -26.37 51.42
N CYS A 1162 -16.50 -25.66 52.07
CA CYS A 1162 -16.70 -24.21 51.88
C CYS A 1162 -15.78 -23.31 52.72
N LEU A 1163 -15.12 -23.84 53.76
CA LEU A 1163 -14.13 -23.07 54.54
C LEU A 1163 -12.78 -22.96 53.81
N ILE A 1164 -12.47 -23.94 52.98
CA ILE A 1164 -11.21 -24.05 52.26
C ILE A 1164 -11.08 -22.88 51.27
N PRO A 1165 -9.91 -22.22 51.16
CA PRO A 1165 -9.59 -21.39 50.02
C PRO A 1165 -9.33 -22.30 48.81
N ILE A 1166 -10.41 -22.91 48.30
CA ILE A 1166 -10.54 -23.29 46.89
C ILE A 1166 -9.99 -22.10 46.07
N GLN A 1167 -9.26 -22.36 44.98
CA GLN A 1167 -8.72 -21.30 44.11
C GLN A 1167 -9.87 -20.52 43.43
N ILE A 1168 -10.45 -19.55 44.15
CA ILE A 1168 -11.91 -19.43 44.34
C ILE A 1168 -12.70 -19.65 43.06
N VAL A 1169 -13.18 -20.88 42.89
CA VAL A 1169 -14.03 -21.27 41.78
C VAL A 1169 -15.48 -21.03 42.18
N VAL A 1170 -15.93 -19.79 42.11
CA VAL A 1170 -17.34 -19.46 42.36
C VAL A 1170 -18.18 -20.12 41.28
N THR A 1171 -19.02 -21.09 41.64
CA THR A 1171 -20.11 -21.59 40.80
C THR A 1171 -21.24 -20.56 40.74
N LYS A 1172 -20.93 -19.43 40.13
CA LYS A 1172 -21.92 -18.46 39.66
C LYS A 1172 -22.33 -18.90 38.26
N GLU A 1173 -23.61 -18.81 37.94
CA GLU A 1173 -24.02 -18.60 36.53
C GLU A 1173 -23.62 -19.75 35.58
N ASN A 1174 -23.66 -20.99 36.10
CA ASN A 1174 -23.21 -22.23 35.46
C ASN A 1174 -21.75 -22.24 34.95
N ARG A 1175 -20.86 -21.46 35.57
CA ARG A 1175 -19.44 -21.38 35.24
C ARG A 1175 -18.55 -21.83 36.40
N PHE A 1176 -17.45 -22.51 36.07
CA PHE A 1176 -16.31 -22.68 36.97
C PHE A 1176 -15.23 -21.69 36.54
N ILE A 1177 -14.98 -20.64 37.33
CA ILE A 1177 -13.98 -19.59 37.03
C ILE A 1177 -12.81 -19.67 38.02
N PRO A 1178 -11.61 -20.14 37.62
CA PRO A 1178 -10.44 -20.15 38.50
C PRO A 1178 -9.88 -18.74 38.71
N LEU A 1179 -9.78 -18.28 39.96
CA LEU A 1179 -9.49 -16.88 40.30
C LEU A 1179 -7.98 -16.49 40.22
N LYS A 1180 -7.24 -17.01 39.22
CA LYS A 1180 -5.77 -16.84 39.10
C LYS A 1180 -5.29 -15.87 38.01
N TYR A 1181 -6.19 -15.37 37.15
CA TYR A 1181 -5.84 -14.43 36.06
C TYR A 1181 -6.83 -13.25 35.96
N ARG A 1182 -6.62 -12.20 36.77
CA ARG A 1182 -7.20 -10.85 36.56
C ARG A 1182 -6.16 -9.78 36.91
N THR A 1183 -6.04 -8.75 36.06
CA THR A 1183 -5.07 -7.66 36.24
C THR A 1183 -5.52 -6.64 37.28
N ARG A 1184 -4.58 -5.84 37.80
CA ARG A 1184 -4.72 -5.04 39.02
C ARG A 1184 -5.86 -4.00 39.04
N LEU A 1185 -6.54 -3.69 37.93
CA LEU A 1185 -7.71 -2.79 37.92
C LEU A 1185 -9.01 -3.47 38.38
N GLU A 1186 -9.27 -4.73 38.01
CA GLU A 1186 -10.56 -5.37 38.31
C GLU A 1186 -10.75 -5.73 39.79
N ILE A 1187 -9.65 -5.77 40.55
CA ILE A 1187 -9.66 -5.92 42.01
C ILE A 1187 -10.42 -4.76 42.68
N ALA A 1188 -10.44 -3.57 42.07
CA ALA A 1188 -11.22 -2.44 42.56
C ALA A 1188 -12.74 -2.61 42.38
N VAL A 1189 -13.18 -3.46 41.44
CA VAL A 1189 -14.60 -3.72 41.13
C VAL A 1189 -15.14 -4.91 41.93
N LEU A 1190 -14.32 -5.94 42.15
CA LEU A 1190 -14.72 -7.13 42.91
C LEU A 1190 -15.00 -6.87 44.40
N ASN A 1191 -14.44 -5.79 44.98
CA ASN A 1191 -14.78 -5.33 46.33
C ASN A 1191 -16.25 -4.88 46.48
N ASN A 1192 -17.01 -4.73 45.38
CA ASN A 1192 -18.39 -4.24 45.42
C ASN A 1192 -19.47 -5.34 45.37
N THR A 1193 -19.13 -6.62 45.15
CA THR A 1193 -20.14 -7.67 44.84
C THR A 1193 -19.98 -9.02 45.56
N SER A 1194 -19.16 -9.10 46.63
CA SER A 1194 -19.20 -10.20 47.62
C SER A 1194 -20.22 -9.97 48.75
N ASN A 1195 -21.31 -9.31 48.37
CA ASN A 1195 -22.59 -9.04 49.03
C ASN A 1195 -23.56 -8.82 47.84
N VAL A 1196 -24.78 -9.36 47.78
CA VAL A 1196 -25.59 -10.10 48.76
C VAL A 1196 -26.33 -11.27 48.09
N SER A 1197 -26.55 -12.34 48.85
CA SER A 1197 -27.80 -13.12 48.83
C SER A 1197 -27.87 -13.97 50.11
N SER A 1198 -28.86 -13.95 51.03
CA SER A 1198 -30.08 -13.13 51.25
C SER A 1198 -30.60 -12.30 50.08
#